data_AF-A0A946VV10-F1
#
_entry.id   AF-A0A946VV10-F1
#
_cell.length_a   1.000
_cell.length_b   1.000
_cell.length_c   1.000
_cell.angle_alpha   90.00
_cell.angle_beta   90.00
_cell.angle_gamma   90.00
#
_symmetry.space_group_name_H-M   'P 1'
#
loop_
_entity.id
_entity.type
_entity.pdbx_description
1 polymer ?
#
loop_
_entity_poly.entity_id
_entity_poly.type
_entity_poly.pdbx_seq_one_letter_code
_entity_poly.pdbx_strand_id
1 'polypeptide(L)'
;MTRLLDIGVSGLTAHQTALATTGHNIANAGVEGYSRQEAVFKSRLPQFNGQGFVGGGVNIDTIRRIADSFVNNQVMTDASRAAELEIFSTGLEQLDQLLADDNTGLATVLTDLFNALQSAAESPTSIPLRQQVLSQAGRLVDRYQSVQGQFESLSALSGEILVGVVDEVNSLARGIASVNQRLIEAKQLSVDDEVNDLLDQRDNLLRELAEKVAFTTIRQDGESINVFVGGGQPLVLGGNTNDMVIEQTQANSFDVSVSININGTLREIGATINGGELGGHLKFRQQGLASIADQVGLVQTLVVHNFNNLHNQGIDLNGQQGGDLFTSLNDRNVQLSRVIYAPENVNSDSVVSVRLDDPSALVGSSYKLSLGGVGVFNYSLTRESDGVIVAEGIMPNVFPQTIEVADGFSFTLESGGFTNGDEFTLLPTRLPADNFALQVNDPASLAFGLPVATTTAAGNIGTGVLSQLSSSQASGLSPVQLAEVVAARENTPPLVIRFTSGTTYDVLDNTNPLAPVQLVPPLQNLAFQPGRVNTILDTQVDSALVLSTAAFSQTPVVGAIGATSNGNPGEVITVTTTGSSGSISTENVTIFASESAATAALRLNAVQGVDAYANNELTFTLSDDGAGAPLQLSLNGIDLTSIANGPVPSPVTADFIAGRINQLLGSSGVVAAAQGNSLSLRSLRGDDLVLANTGTGADSFTITSANGAASAAVVTSGQEATTAGT
;
A
#
# COMPACT_ATOMS: atom_id res chain seq x y z
N MET A 1 -75.14 23.48 -63.36
CA MET A 1 -74.00 22.91 -64.12
C MET A 1 -72.68 23.31 -63.49
N THR A 2 -72.36 24.61 -63.36
CA THR A 2 -71.08 25.13 -62.80
C THR A 2 -70.71 24.53 -61.44
N ARG A 3 -71.65 24.46 -60.50
CA ARG A 3 -71.45 23.87 -59.15
C ARG A 3 -71.15 22.36 -59.11
N LEU A 4 -71.67 21.58 -60.07
CA LEU A 4 -71.42 20.13 -60.12
C LEU A 4 -70.03 19.87 -60.74
N LEU A 5 -69.62 20.74 -61.66
CA LEU A 5 -68.26 20.80 -62.18
C LEU A 5 -67.27 21.25 -61.10
N ASP A 6 -67.58 22.22 -60.23
CA ASP A 6 -66.70 22.64 -59.14
C ASP A 6 -66.43 21.53 -58.11
N ILE A 7 -67.46 20.75 -57.76
CA ILE A 7 -67.31 19.56 -56.89
C ILE A 7 -66.49 18.48 -57.59
N GLY A 8 -66.73 18.23 -58.88
CA GLY A 8 -65.96 17.26 -59.66
C GLY A 8 -64.48 17.66 -59.84
N VAL A 9 -64.20 18.94 -60.13
CA VAL A 9 -62.85 19.49 -60.27
C VAL A 9 -62.12 19.42 -58.94
N SER A 10 -62.73 19.85 -57.84
CA SER A 10 -62.10 19.78 -56.51
C SER A 10 -61.78 18.35 -56.06
N GLY A 11 -62.68 17.40 -56.33
CA GLY A 11 -62.43 15.97 -56.10
C GLY A 11 -61.29 15.41 -56.95
N LEU A 12 -61.26 15.73 -58.25
CA LEU A 12 -60.18 15.29 -59.15
C LEU A 12 -58.82 15.85 -58.71
N THR A 13 -58.76 17.14 -58.38
CA THR A 13 -57.51 17.77 -57.92
C THR A 13 -57.01 17.16 -56.61
N ALA A 14 -57.91 16.88 -55.65
CA ALA A 14 -57.52 16.26 -54.39
C ALA A 14 -57.01 14.83 -54.57
N HIS A 15 -57.67 14.03 -55.42
CA HIS A 15 -57.20 12.67 -55.73
C HIS A 15 -55.93 12.66 -56.59
N GLN A 16 -55.69 13.65 -57.44
CA GLN A 16 -54.43 13.80 -58.17
C GLN A 16 -53.27 14.01 -57.19
N THR A 17 -53.44 14.89 -56.19
CA THR A 17 -52.46 15.07 -55.11
C THR A 17 -52.25 13.79 -54.31
N ALA A 18 -53.32 13.10 -53.90
CA ALA A 18 -53.19 11.83 -53.16
C ALA A 18 -52.47 10.71 -53.96
N LEU A 19 -52.68 10.65 -55.28
CA LEU A 19 -51.93 9.76 -56.17
C LEU A 19 -50.47 10.17 -56.30
N ALA A 20 -50.17 11.48 -56.34
CA ALA A 20 -48.79 11.98 -56.33
C ALA A 20 -48.08 11.61 -55.02
N THR A 21 -48.71 11.79 -53.86
CA THR A 21 -48.18 11.33 -52.55
C THR A 21 -47.96 9.82 -52.54
N THR A 22 -48.86 9.04 -53.13
CA THR A 22 -48.66 7.59 -53.27
C THR A 22 -47.47 7.25 -54.16
N GLY A 23 -47.29 7.97 -55.27
CA GLY A 23 -46.13 7.84 -56.14
C GLY A 23 -44.82 8.20 -55.44
N HIS A 24 -44.82 9.27 -54.63
CA HIS A 24 -43.68 9.70 -53.82
C HIS A 24 -43.29 8.65 -52.78
N ASN A 25 -44.29 8.08 -52.09
CA ASN A 25 -44.07 6.98 -51.14
C ASN A 25 -43.46 5.74 -51.82
N ILE A 26 -43.96 5.36 -53.00
CA ILE A 26 -43.44 4.18 -53.73
C ILE A 26 -42.02 4.44 -54.21
N ALA A 27 -41.73 5.64 -54.73
CA ALA A 27 -40.41 6.00 -55.22
C ALA A 27 -39.37 6.02 -54.09
N ASN A 28 -39.76 6.44 -52.88
CA ASN A 28 -38.86 6.57 -51.72
C ASN A 28 -38.97 5.42 -50.71
N ALA A 29 -39.71 4.35 -51.02
CA ALA A 29 -39.89 3.22 -50.10
C ALA A 29 -38.58 2.53 -49.68
N GLY A 30 -37.51 2.66 -50.48
CA GLY A 30 -36.18 2.14 -50.17
C GLY A 30 -35.17 3.19 -49.70
N VAL A 31 -35.57 4.46 -49.55
CA VAL A 31 -34.70 5.51 -49.03
C VAL A 31 -34.68 5.42 -47.51
N GLU A 32 -33.49 5.24 -46.95
CA GLU A 32 -33.34 5.13 -45.50
C GLU A 32 -33.83 6.38 -44.77
N GLY A 33 -34.65 6.16 -43.74
CA GLY A 33 -35.25 7.23 -42.96
C GLY A 33 -36.44 7.95 -43.60
N TYR A 34 -36.84 7.57 -44.82
CA TYR A 34 -38.09 8.06 -45.40
C TYR A 34 -39.28 7.58 -44.59
N SER A 35 -40.21 8.48 -44.32
CA SER A 35 -41.44 8.18 -43.61
C SER A 35 -42.65 8.29 -44.54
N ARG A 36 -43.59 7.36 -44.38
CA ARG A 36 -44.78 7.32 -45.23
C ARG A 36 -45.62 8.58 -45.03
N GLN A 37 -46.01 9.21 -46.12
CA GLN A 37 -46.89 10.38 -46.12
C GLN A 37 -48.34 9.99 -46.43
N GLU A 38 -49.29 10.64 -45.75
CA GLU A 38 -50.73 10.47 -45.91
C GLU A 38 -51.40 11.80 -46.29
N ALA A 39 -52.10 11.81 -47.43
CA ALA A 39 -52.90 12.96 -47.86
C ALA A 39 -54.26 12.97 -47.12
N VAL A 40 -54.46 13.94 -46.23
CA VAL A 40 -55.66 14.04 -45.40
C VAL A 40 -56.72 14.89 -46.11
N PHE A 41 -57.88 14.30 -46.36
CA PHE A 41 -59.00 14.98 -47.01
C PHE A 41 -59.86 15.75 -46.00
N LYS A 42 -60.35 16.92 -46.42
CA LYS A 42 -61.32 17.72 -45.66
C LYS A 42 -62.40 18.27 -46.56
N SER A 43 -63.62 18.26 -46.04
CA SER A 43 -64.76 18.84 -46.73
C SER A 43 -64.63 20.36 -46.77
N ARG A 44 -64.84 20.95 -47.96
CA ARG A 44 -64.89 22.41 -48.12
C ARG A 44 -66.10 22.98 -47.38
N LEU A 45 -65.95 24.19 -46.84
CA LEU A 45 -67.04 24.91 -46.18
C LEU A 45 -68.27 25.01 -47.11
N PRO A 46 -69.46 24.59 -46.66
CA PRO A 46 -70.66 24.65 -47.47
C PRO A 46 -71.06 26.12 -47.73
N GLN A 47 -71.43 26.43 -48.97
CA GLN A 47 -71.84 27.78 -49.35
C GLN A 47 -73.34 27.97 -49.13
N PHE A 48 -73.72 29.11 -48.53
CA PHE A 48 -75.11 29.48 -48.33
C PHE A 48 -75.68 30.14 -49.58
N ASN A 49 -76.78 29.61 -50.13
CA ASN A 49 -77.36 30.09 -51.39
C ASN A 49 -78.77 30.69 -51.23
N GLY A 50 -79.14 31.15 -50.04
CA GLY A 50 -80.46 31.73 -49.77
C GLY A 50 -81.59 30.73 -49.53
N GLN A 51 -81.40 29.44 -49.86
CA GLN A 51 -82.37 28.35 -49.60
C GLN A 51 -81.82 27.23 -48.69
N GLY A 52 -80.51 27.27 -48.37
CA GLY A 52 -79.85 26.32 -47.47
C GLY A 52 -78.34 26.33 -47.62
N PHE A 53 -77.66 25.49 -46.83
CA PHE A 53 -76.23 25.20 -46.98
C PHE A 53 -76.03 24.05 -47.96
N VAL A 54 -75.13 24.22 -48.93
CA VAL A 54 -74.82 23.16 -49.90
C VAL A 54 -73.32 22.89 -49.93
N GLY A 55 -72.93 21.61 -49.91
CA GLY A 55 -71.53 21.16 -49.83
C GLY A 55 -70.66 21.70 -50.96
N GLY A 56 -69.42 22.10 -50.62
CA GLY A 56 -68.47 22.75 -51.52
C GLY A 56 -67.45 21.82 -52.19
N GLY A 57 -67.59 20.50 -52.04
CA GLY A 57 -66.59 19.50 -52.48
C GLY A 57 -65.56 19.19 -51.40
N VAL A 58 -64.38 18.72 -51.81
CA VAL A 58 -63.28 18.30 -50.93
C VAL A 58 -61.99 19.04 -51.28
N ASN A 59 -61.11 19.23 -50.32
CA ASN A 59 -59.73 19.66 -50.51
C ASN A 59 -58.81 18.77 -49.68
N ILE A 60 -57.52 18.79 -50.00
CA ILE A 60 -56.48 18.28 -49.09
C ILE A 60 -56.34 19.33 -47.97
N ASP A 61 -56.44 18.88 -46.72
CA ASP A 61 -56.19 19.71 -45.53
C ASP A 61 -54.69 19.84 -45.30
N THR A 62 -53.99 18.70 -45.36
CA THR A 62 -52.53 18.61 -45.22
C THR A 62 -52.05 17.26 -45.76
N ILE A 63 -50.77 17.18 -46.08
CA ILE A 63 -50.05 15.93 -46.30
C ILE A 63 -49.24 15.71 -45.03
N ARG A 64 -49.64 14.73 -44.22
CA ARG A 64 -48.99 14.47 -42.94
C ARG A 64 -48.07 13.27 -43.04
N ARG A 65 -46.98 13.35 -42.30
CA ARG A 65 -46.05 12.27 -42.06
C ARG A 65 -46.60 11.23 -41.08
N ILE A 66 -46.41 9.94 -41.36
CA ILE A 66 -46.69 8.85 -40.42
C ILE A 66 -45.37 8.51 -39.71
N ALA A 67 -45.15 9.10 -38.55
CA ALA A 67 -43.99 8.81 -37.70
C ALA A 67 -44.36 8.92 -36.22
N ASP A 68 -43.68 8.14 -35.38
CA ASP A 68 -43.85 8.15 -33.93
C ASP A 68 -42.60 8.75 -33.28
N SER A 69 -42.75 9.90 -32.63
CA SER A 69 -41.64 10.59 -31.96
C SER A 69 -41.08 9.82 -30.78
N PHE A 70 -41.90 9.02 -30.07
CA PHE A 70 -41.44 8.21 -28.95
C PHE A 70 -40.53 7.09 -29.45
N VAL A 71 -40.92 6.40 -30.51
CA VAL A 71 -40.09 5.35 -31.13
C VAL A 71 -38.79 5.93 -31.67
N ASN A 72 -38.84 7.08 -32.36
CA ASN A 72 -37.63 7.73 -32.89
C ASN A 72 -36.65 8.12 -31.76
N ASN A 73 -37.15 8.70 -30.67
CA ASN A 73 -36.31 9.06 -29.52
C ASN A 73 -35.70 7.81 -28.84
N GLN A 74 -36.47 6.72 -28.75
CA GLN A 74 -35.97 5.46 -28.20
C GLN A 74 -34.85 4.89 -29.08
N VAL A 75 -35.03 4.87 -30.41
CA VAL A 75 -34.02 4.42 -31.35
C VAL A 75 -32.74 5.24 -31.24
N MET A 76 -32.84 6.57 -31.15
CA MET A 76 -31.65 7.44 -30.99
C MET A 76 -30.92 7.15 -29.66
N THR A 77 -31.67 6.96 -28.56
CA THR A 77 -31.07 6.64 -27.25
C THR A 77 -30.36 5.28 -27.27
N ASP A 78 -30.98 4.27 -27.87
CA ASP A 78 -30.42 2.93 -27.96
C ASP A 78 -29.23 2.86 -28.92
N ALA A 79 -29.30 3.56 -30.06
CA ALA A 79 -28.18 3.67 -31.01
C ALA A 79 -26.96 4.32 -30.35
N SER A 80 -27.16 5.41 -29.62
CA SER A 80 -26.09 6.08 -28.88
C SER A 80 -25.46 5.14 -27.85
N ARG A 81 -26.27 4.43 -27.06
CA ARG A 81 -25.75 3.47 -26.08
C ARG A 81 -25.04 2.28 -26.72
N ALA A 82 -25.55 1.77 -27.84
CA ALA A 82 -24.94 0.66 -28.56
C ALA A 82 -23.54 1.05 -29.09
N ALA A 83 -23.42 2.22 -29.73
CA ALA A 83 -22.16 2.73 -30.24
C ALA A 83 -21.12 2.96 -29.12
N GLU A 84 -21.53 3.50 -27.97
CA GLU A 84 -20.63 3.65 -26.81
C GLU A 84 -20.04 2.29 -26.37
N LEU A 85 -20.92 1.30 -26.19
CA LEU A 85 -20.53 -0.02 -25.69
C LEU A 85 -19.70 -0.80 -26.71
N GLU A 86 -19.98 -0.66 -28.01
CA GLU A 86 -19.23 -1.28 -29.08
C GLU A 86 -17.79 -0.75 -29.14
N ILE A 87 -17.61 0.57 -29.10
CA ILE A 87 -16.28 1.19 -29.04
C ILE A 87 -15.54 0.80 -27.77
N PHE A 88 -16.23 0.81 -26.61
CA PHE A 88 -15.62 0.42 -25.34
C PHE A 88 -15.17 -1.04 -25.34
N SER A 89 -16.02 -1.97 -25.81
CA SER A 89 -15.69 -3.40 -25.91
C SER A 89 -14.50 -3.64 -26.84
N THR A 90 -14.52 -3.01 -28.03
CA THR A 90 -13.44 -3.13 -29.03
C THR A 90 -12.11 -2.64 -28.47
N GLY A 91 -12.12 -1.57 -27.69
CA GLY A 91 -10.92 -1.08 -26.99
C GLY A 91 -10.42 -2.06 -25.93
N LEU A 92 -11.32 -2.61 -25.11
CA LEU A 92 -10.96 -3.60 -24.08
C LEU A 92 -10.42 -4.90 -24.68
N GLU A 93 -10.98 -5.38 -25.79
CA GLU A 93 -10.48 -6.57 -26.50
C GLU A 93 -9.04 -6.39 -26.99
N GLN A 94 -8.67 -5.18 -27.43
CA GLN A 94 -7.27 -4.89 -27.82
C GLN A 94 -6.33 -4.94 -26.61
N LEU A 95 -6.76 -4.45 -25.46
CA LEU A 95 -5.97 -4.53 -24.22
C LEU A 95 -5.86 -5.98 -23.72
N ASP A 96 -6.94 -6.76 -23.81
CA ASP A 96 -6.93 -8.18 -23.45
C ASP A 96 -5.95 -8.97 -24.31
N GLN A 97 -6.01 -8.80 -25.64
CA GLN A 97 -5.07 -9.44 -26.57
C GLN A 97 -3.61 -9.05 -26.31
N LEU A 98 -3.35 -7.80 -25.93
CA LEU A 98 -2.01 -7.32 -25.59
C LEU A 98 -1.45 -8.01 -24.34
N LEU A 99 -2.29 -8.20 -23.31
CA LEU A 99 -1.85 -8.67 -22.00
C LEU A 99 -1.92 -10.19 -21.83
N ALA A 100 -2.88 -10.85 -22.47
CA ALA A 100 -3.21 -12.26 -22.31
C ALA A 100 -2.57 -13.20 -23.35
N ASP A 101 -1.57 -12.74 -24.11
CA ASP A 101 -0.85 -13.60 -25.05
C ASP A 101 -0.11 -14.74 -24.32
N ASP A 102 -0.34 -16.00 -24.71
CA ASP A 102 0.19 -17.17 -23.99
C ASP A 102 1.73 -17.23 -23.98
N ASN A 103 2.40 -16.72 -25.01
CA ASN A 103 3.85 -16.86 -25.18
C ASN A 103 4.62 -15.63 -24.69
N THR A 104 4.01 -14.46 -24.77
CA THR A 104 4.63 -13.17 -24.47
C THR A 104 3.96 -12.43 -23.32
N GLY A 105 2.85 -12.94 -22.80
CA GLY A 105 2.14 -12.36 -21.65
C GLY A 105 3.05 -12.13 -20.45
N LEU A 106 2.76 -11.06 -19.69
CA LEU A 106 3.60 -10.65 -18.54
C LEU A 106 3.75 -11.77 -17.51
N ALA A 107 2.70 -12.56 -17.29
CA ALA A 107 2.72 -13.69 -16.37
C ALA A 107 3.72 -14.78 -16.80
N THR A 108 3.79 -15.10 -18.10
CA THR A 108 4.70 -16.10 -18.66
C THR A 108 6.16 -15.66 -18.47
N VAL A 109 6.47 -14.41 -18.83
CA VAL A 109 7.85 -13.89 -18.71
C VAL A 109 8.31 -13.80 -17.24
N LEU A 110 7.39 -13.43 -16.33
CA LEU A 110 7.68 -13.44 -14.90
C LEU A 110 7.92 -14.86 -14.36
N THR A 111 7.12 -15.83 -14.82
CA THR A 111 7.30 -17.26 -14.47
C THR A 111 8.65 -17.79 -14.95
N ASP A 112 9.05 -17.45 -16.17
CA ASP A 112 10.36 -17.81 -16.73
C ASP A 112 11.53 -17.25 -15.91
N LEU A 113 11.42 -16.00 -15.44
CA LEU A 113 12.40 -15.39 -14.54
C LEU A 113 12.49 -16.16 -13.22
N PHE A 114 11.37 -16.50 -12.59
CA PHE A 114 11.36 -17.28 -11.35
C PHE A 114 11.95 -18.69 -11.54
N ASN A 115 11.65 -19.36 -12.66
CA ASN A 115 12.23 -20.67 -12.97
C ASN A 115 13.76 -20.59 -13.16
N ALA A 116 14.25 -19.53 -13.81
CA ALA A 116 15.69 -19.30 -13.95
C ALA A 116 16.35 -19.00 -12.59
N LEU A 117 15.70 -18.23 -11.72
CA LEU A 117 16.19 -17.95 -10.36
C LEU A 117 16.22 -19.22 -9.51
N GLN A 118 15.21 -20.08 -9.59
CA GLN A 118 15.19 -21.36 -8.89
C GLN A 118 16.37 -22.23 -9.34
N SER A 119 16.57 -22.36 -10.66
CA SER A 119 17.69 -23.12 -11.22
C SER A 119 19.04 -22.57 -10.76
N ALA A 120 19.21 -21.24 -10.76
CA ALA A 120 20.42 -20.59 -10.28
C ALA A 120 20.62 -20.73 -8.76
N ALA A 121 19.55 -20.74 -7.96
CA ALA A 121 19.62 -20.93 -6.52
C ALA A 121 20.04 -22.37 -6.14
N GLU A 122 19.70 -23.37 -6.95
CA GLU A 122 20.18 -24.75 -6.77
C GLU A 122 21.68 -24.91 -7.06
N SER A 123 22.24 -24.04 -7.91
CA SER A 123 23.68 -24.03 -8.22
C SER A 123 24.21 -22.59 -8.32
N PRO A 124 24.35 -21.90 -7.17
CA PRO A 124 24.59 -20.44 -7.13
C PRO A 124 25.99 -20.05 -7.60
N THR A 125 26.90 -20.99 -7.86
CA THR A 125 28.23 -20.71 -8.43
C THR A 125 28.28 -20.90 -9.96
N SER A 126 27.18 -21.33 -10.60
CA SER A 126 27.11 -21.58 -12.03
C SER A 126 26.91 -20.28 -12.84
N ILE A 127 27.97 -19.82 -13.52
CA ILE A 127 27.92 -18.66 -14.42
C ILE A 127 26.86 -18.82 -15.52
N PRO A 128 26.70 -19.98 -16.20
CA PRO A 128 25.65 -20.16 -17.20
C PRO A 128 24.23 -19.95 -16.66
N LEU A 129 23.92 -20.43 -15.45
CA LEU A 129 22.59 -20.27 -14.84
C LEU A 129 22.33 -18.83 -14.41
N ARG A 130 23.36 -18.14 -13.91
CA ARG A 130 23.32 -16.70 -13.62
C ARG A 130 23.10 -15.86 -14.89
N GLN A 131 23.77 -16.22 -15.98
CA GLN A 131 23.55 -15.58 -17.28
C GLN A 131 22.11 -15.80 -17.76
N GLN A 132 21.55 -16.99 -17.55
CA GLN A 132 20.14 -17.27 -17.85
C GLN A 132 19.21 -16.34 -17.05
N VAL A 133 19.46 -16.12 -15.76
CA VAL A 133 18.69 -15.17 -14.94
C VAL A 133 18.74 -13.76 -15.52
N LEU A 134 19.93 -13.24 -15.88
CA LEU A 134 20.05 -11.91 -16.49
C LEU A 134 19.31 -11.83 -17.83
N SER A 135 19.40 -12.87 -18.67
CA SER A 135 18.64 -12.94 -19.91
C SER A 135 17.13 -12.90 -19.66
N GLN A 136 16.63 -13.62 -18.64
CA GLN A 136 15.21 -13.57 -18.28
C GLN A 136 14.76 -12.22 -17.73
N ALA A 137 15.58 -11.60 -16.89
CA ALA A 137 15.31 -10.29 -16.34
C ALA A 137 15.29 -9.22 -17.45
N GLY A 138 16.18 -9.31 -18.43
CA GLY A 138 16.15 -8.49 -19.64
C GLY A 138 14.87 -8.69 -20.46
N ARG A 139 14.45 -9.94 -20.70
CA ARG A 139 13.17 -10.23 -21.39
C ARG A 139 11.96 -9.62 -20.65
N LEU A 140 11.98 -9.63 -19.32
CA LEU A 140 10.94 -9.00 -18.50
C LEU A 140 10.92 -7.49 -18.74
N VAL A 141 12.08 -6.83 -18.69
CA VAL A 141 12.24 -5.40 -19.00
C VAL A 141 11.68 -5.07 -20.38
N ASP A 142 12.16 -5.76 -21.42
CA ASP A 142 11.74 -5.51 -22.81
C ASP A 142 10.23 -5.67 -22.97
N ARG A 143 9.63 -6.66 -22.29
CA ARG A 143 8.19 -6.89 -22.37
C ARG A 143 7.39 -5.79 -21.69
N TYR A 144 7.78 -5.34 -20.50
CA TYR A 144 7.12 -4.22 -19.82
C TYR A 144 7.22 -2.93 -20.65
N GLN A 145 8.40 -2.63 -21.20
CA GLN A 145 8.60 -1.49 -22.09
C GLN A 145 7.70 -1.56 -23.33
N SER A 146 7.62 -2.74 -23.96
CA SER A 146 6.75 -2.96 -25.12
C SER A 146 5.26 -2.77 -24.79
N VAL A 147 4.80 -3.25 -23.64
CA VAL A 147 3.40 -3.08 -23.20
C VAL A 147 3.09 -1.61 -22.92
N GLN A 148 3.98 -0.90 -22.22
CA GLN A 148 3.81 0.53 -21.94
C GLN A 148 3.82 1.37 -23.22
N GLY A 149 4.75 1.13 -24.14
CA GLY A 149 4.75 1.81 -25.44
C GLY A 149 3.49 1.54 -26.28
N GLN A 150 2.89 0.35 -26.15
CA GLN A 150 1.61 0.04 -26.79
C GLN A 150 0.44 0.80 -26.14
N PHE A 151 0.43 0.96 -24.81
CA PHE A 151 -0.57 1.81 -24.14
C PHE A 151 -0.48 3.27 -24.59
N GLU A 152 0.73 3.83 -24.67
CA GLU A 152 0.94 5.18 -25.16
C GLU A 152 0.48 5.34 -26.63
N SER A 153 0.77 4.35 -27.47
CA SER A 153 0.35 4.32 -28.88
C SER A 153 -1.17 4.24 -29.03
N LEU A 154 -1.84 3.38 -28.25
CA LEU A 154 -3.30 3.29 -28.21
C LEU A 154 -3.93 4.59 -27.70
N SER A 155 -3.30 5.23 -26.72
CA SER A 155 -3.77 6.51 -26.19
C SER A 155 -3.66 7.63 -27.23
N ALA A 156 -2.53 7.71 -27.95
CA ALA A 156 -2.35 8.68 -29.02
C ALA A 156 -3.36 8.47 -30.16
N LEU A 157 -3.50 7.23 -30.64
CA LEU A 157 -4.47 6.88 -31.69
C LEU A 157 -5.90 7.20 -31.28
N SER A 158 -6.29 6.87 -30.04
CA SER A 158 -7.62 7.22 -29.54
C SER A 158 -7.84 8.74 -29.48
N GLY A 159 -6.81 9.54 -29.22
CA GLY A 159 -6.88 11.00 -29.27
C GLY A 159 -7.13 11.52 -30.68
N GLU A 160 -6.44 10.97 -31.69
CA GLU A 160 -6.66 11.32 -33.09
C GLU A 160 -8.07 10.95 -33.58
N ILE A 161 -8.58 9.78 -33.19
CA ILE A 161 -9.94 9.35 -33.52
C ILE A 161 -10.98 10.30 -32.90
N LEU A 162 -10.78 10.73 -31.65
CA LEU A 162 -11.67 11.67 -30.98
C LEU A 162 -11.80 12.99 -31.74
N VAL A 163 -10.71 13.52 -32.31
CA VAL A 163 -10.73 14.72 -33.15
C VAL A 163 -11.64 14.51 -34.36
N GLY A 164 -11.50 13.37 -35.05
CA GLY A 164 -12.34 13.02 -36.19
C GLY A 164 -13.83 12.89 -35.82
N VAL A 165 -14.14 12.23 -34.71
CA VAL A 165 -15.52 12.10 -34.21
C VAL A 165 -16.12 13.47 -33.89
N VAL A 166 -15.36 14.38 -33.29
CA VAL A 166 -15.81 15.75 -33.01
C VAL A 166 -16.04 16.56 -34.29
N ASP A 167 -15.20 16.41 -35.30
CA ASP A 167 -15.41 17.04 -36.61
C ASP A 167 -16.70 16.53 -37.29
N GLU A 168 -17.00 15.25 -37.18
CA GLU A 168 -18.26 14.66 -37.64
C GLU A 168 -19.47 15.20 -36.87
N VAL A 169 -19.39 15.28 -35.53
CA VAL A 169 -20.42 15.91 -34.68
C VAL A 169 -20.70 17.35 -35.13
N ASN A 170 -19.66 18.15 -35.37
CA ASN A 170 -19.78 19.53 -35.83
C ASN A 170 -20.37 19.62 -37.25
N SER A 171 -20.04 18.68 -38.13
CA SER A 171 -20.63 18.58 -39.47
C SER A 171 -22.14 18.30 -39.40
N LEU A 172 -22.54 17.31 -38.59
CA LEU A 172 -23.93 16.92 -38.37
C LEU A 172 -24.74 18.06 -37.74
N ALA A 173 -24.17 18.75 -36.74
CA ALA A 173 -24.78 19.93 -36.12
C ALA A 173 -25.08 21.03 -37.15
N ARG A 174 -24.14 21.31 -38.06
CA ARG A 174 -24.33 22.29 -39.14
C ARG A 174 -25.40 21.83 -40.14
N GLY A 175 -25.45 20.54 -40.45
CA GLY A 175 -26.53 19.94 -41.24
C GLY A 175 -27.90 20.17 -40.61
N ILE A 176 -28.05 19.89 -39.31
CA ILE A 176 -29.30 20.08 -38.57
C ILE A 176 -29.71 21.56 -38.54
N ALA A 177 -28.76 22.47 -38.28
CA ALA A 177 -29.00 23.90 -38.30
C ALA A 177 -29.47 24.40 -39.68
N SER A 178 -28.85 23.89 -40.76
CA SER A 178 -29.27 24.19 -42.13
C SER A 178 -30.70 23.71 -42.42
N VAL A 179 -31.05 22.49 -42.01
CA VAL A 179 -32.41 21.97 -42.16
C VAL A 179 -33.41 22.76 -41.32
N ASN A 180 -33.06 23.16 -40.09
CA ASN A 180 -33.89 24.04 -39.27
C ASN A 180 -34.18 25.37 -39.97
N GLN A 181 -33.17 25.98 -40.60
CA GLN A 181 -33.34 27.23 -41.35
C GLN A 181 -34.28 27.05 -42.55
N ARG A 182 -34.10 25.96 -43.33
CA ARG A 182 -34.99 25.64 -44.46
C ARG A 182 -36.42 25.34 -44.03
N LEU A 183 -36.62 24.68 -42.88
CA LEU A 183 -37.95 24.45 -42.30
C LEU A 183 -38.65 25.75 -41.91
N ILE A 184 -37.90 26.72 -41.35
CA ILE A 184 -38.44 28.05 -41.04
C ILE A 184 -38.87 28.77 -42.33
N GLU A 185 -38.06 28.72 -43.38
CA GLU A 185 -38.35 29.33 -44.69
C GLU A 185 -39.54 28.67 -45.40
N ALA A 186 -39.57 27.33 -45.48
CA ALA A 186 -40.65 26.58 -46.13
C ALA A 186 -42.01 26.83 -45.47
N LYS A 187 -42.04 26.96 -44.14
CA LYS A 187 -43.27 27.28 -43.38
C LYS A 187 -43.79 28.69 -43.66
N GLN A 188 -42.91 29.65 -43.96
CA GLN A 188 -43.33 30.99 -44.39
C GLN A 188 -43.95 31.00 -45.79
N LEU A 189 -43.54 30.06 -46.66
CA LEU A 189 -44.02 29.93 -48.04
C LEU A 189 -45.25 29.00 -48.18
N SER A 190 -45.69 28.32 -47.12
CA SER A 190 -46.82 27.38 -47.11
C SER A 190 -46.68 26.22 -48.12
N VAL A 191 -45.47 25.67 -48.27
CA VAL A 191 -45.19 24.52 -49.14
C VAL A 191 -45.14 23.24 -48.29
N ASP A 192 -46.24 22.50 -48.22
CA ASP A 192 -46.39 21.36 -47.29
C ASP A 192 -45.53 20.13 -47.64
N ASP A 193 -45.33 19.81 -48.93
CA ASP A 193 -44.56 18.62 -49.36
C ASP A 193 -43.06 18.76 -49.04
N GLU A 194 -42.49 19.96 -49.21
CA GLU A 194 -41.07 20.24 -48.94
C GLU A 194 -40.75 20.15 -47.42
N VAL A 195 -41.74 20.42 -46.56
CA VAL A 195 -41.56 20.35 -45.10
C VAL A 195 -41.40 18.91 -44.62
N ASN A 196 -42.16 17.95 -45.13
CA ASN A 196 -42.06 16.55 -44.68
C ASN A 196 -40.71 15.92 -45.02
N ASP A 197 -40.20 16.14 -46.22
CA ASP A 197 -38.91 15.61 -46.65
C ASP A 197 -37.74 16.25 -45.85
N LEU A 198 -37.85 17.55 -45.49
CA LEU A 198 -36.90 18.20 -44.59
C LEU A 198 -36.96 17.64 -43.15
N LEU A 199 -38.14 17.28 -42.65
CA LEU A 199 -38.28 16.63 -41.34
C LEU A 199 -37.62 15.23 -41.34
N ASP A 200 -37.73 14.47 -42.42
CA ASP A 200 -37.04 13.18 -42.58
C ASP A 200 -35.53 13.35 -42.65
N GLN A 201 -35.05 14.34 -43.42
CA GLN A 201 -33.64 14.67 -43.49
C GLN A 201 -33.08 15.05 -42.11
N ARG A 202 -33.81 15.84 -41.33
CA ARG A 202 -33.41 16.20 -39.97
C ARG A 202 -33.34 14.98 -39.05
N ASP A 203 -34.35 14.11 -39.10
CA ASP A 203 -34.40 12.95 -38.22
C ASP A 203 -33.30 11.93 -38.56
N ASN A 204 -32.87 11.87 -39.82
CA ASN A 204 -31.68 11.10 -40.23
C ASN A 204 -30.39 11.70 -39.67
N LEU A 205 -30.20 13.02 -39.81
CA LEU A 205 -29.04 13.70 -39.22
C LEU A 205 -28.98 13.56 -37.70
N LEU A 206 -30.14 13.57 -37.03
CA LEU A 206 -30.23 13.30 -35.59
C LEU A 206 -29.87 11.85 -35.25
N ARG A 207 -30.21 10.87 -36.11
CA ARG A 207 -29.84 9.47 -35.90
C ARG A 207 -28.34 9.26 -36.04
N GLU A 208 -27.75 9.82 -37.10
CA GLU A 208 -26.29 9.82 -37.31
C GLU A 208 -25.58 10.53 -36.15
N LEU A 209 -26.13 11.65 -35.66
CA LEU A 209 -25.58 12.35 -34.48
C LEU A 209 -25.65 11.47 -33.23
N ALA A 210 -26.69 10.64 -33.08
CA ALA A 210 -26.86 9.80 -31.91
C ALA A 210 -25.80 8.71 -31.82
N GLU A 211 -25.37 8.17 -32.96
CA GLU A 211 -24.25 7.23 -33.06
C GLU A 211 -22.94 7.88 -32.63
N LYS A 212 -22.78 9.20 -32.78
CA LYS A 212 -21.56 9.93 -32.41
C LYS A 212 -21.54 10.42 -30.98
N VAL A 213 -22.66 10.95 -30.45
CA VAL A 213 -22.74 11.51 -29.09
C VAL A 213 -24.17 11.48 -28.56
N ALA A 214 -24.35 11.25 -27.24
CA ALA A 214 -25.68 11.42 -26.65
C ALA A 214 -26.09 12.91 -26.61
N PHE A 215 -27.33 13.18 -27.00
CA PHE A 215 -27.90 14.51 -26.97
C PHE A 215 -29.35 14.50 -26.47
N THR A 216 -29.85 15.69 -26.16
CA THR A 216 -31.26 15.94 -25.90
C THR A 216 -31.77 17.02 -26.84
N THR A 217 -33.03 16.92 -27.25
CA THR A 217 -33.65 17.89 -28.16
C THR A 217 -34.80 18.62 -27.49
N ILE A 218 -34.91 19.92 -27.75
CA ILE A 218 -36.07 20.73 -27.35
C ILE A 218 -36.61 21.43 -28.59
N ARG A 219 -37.92 21.32 -28.84
CA ARG A 219 -38.56 22.10 -29.92
C ARG A 219 -38.68 23.56 -29.50
N GLN A 220 -38.32 24.47 -30.40
CA GLN A 220 -38.50 25.91 -30.23
C GLN A 220 -39.62 26.40 -31.17
N ASP A 221 -40.25 27.55 -30.84
CA ASP A 221 -41.35 28.16 -31.58
C ASP A 221 -41.27 27.94 -33.11
N GLY A 222 -42.21 27.15 -33.66
CA GLY A 222 -42.16 26.67 -35.04
C GLY A 222 -41.90 25.16 -35.14
N GLU A 223 -41.24 24.73 -36.24
CA GLU A 223 -40.78 23.34 -36.45
C GLU A 223 -39.27 23.18 -36.17
N SER A 224 -38.58 24.20 -35.66
CA SER A 224 -37.14 24.14 -35.39
C SER A 224 -36.82 23.41 -34.08
N ILE A 225 -35.65 22.80 -34.01
CA ILE A 225 -35.18 22.08 -32.82
C ILE A 225 -33.85 22.64 -32.32
N ASN A 226 -33.69 22.64 -31.00
CA ASN A 226 -32.42 22.87 -30.34
C ASN A 226 -31.85 21.53 -29.88
N VAL A 227 -30.55 21.36 -30.03
CA VAL A 227 -29.83 20.14 -29.66
C VAL A 227 -28.82 20.49 -28.58
N PHE A 228 -28.84 19.74 -27.48
CA PHE A 228 -27.97 19.93 -26.32
C PHE A 228 -27.19 18.65 -26.00
N VAL A 229 -25.92 18.80 -25.64
CA VAL A 229 -25.00 17.71 -25.26
C VAL A 229 -24.34 18.01 -23.91
N GLY A 230 -23.62 17.04 -23.33
CA GLY A 230 -22.74 17.28 -22.18
C GLY A 230 -23.42 17.98 -21.00
N GLY A 231 -24.54 17.43 -20.50
CA GLY A 231 -25.25 18.00 -19.35
C GLY A 231 -26.07 19.27 -19.65
N GLY A 232 -26.28 19.62 -20.92
CA GLY A 232 -27.20 20.70 -21.33
C GLY A 232 -26.56 21.85 -22.09
N GLN A 233 -25.32 21.70 -22.58
CA GLN A 233 -24.69 22.72 -23.41
C GLN A 233 -25.26 22.71 -24.83
N PRO A 234 -25.59 23.89 -25.40
CA PRO A 234 -26.22 23.97 -26.71
C PRO A 234 -25.22 23.67 -27.83
N LEU A 235 -25.49 22.64 -28.62
CA LEU A 235 -24.77 22.33 -29.86
C LEU A 235 -25.44 23.01 -31.07
N VAL A 236 -26.77 22.95 -31.13
CA VAL A 236 -27.59 23.60 -32.17
C VAL A 236 -28.65 24.48 -31.52
N LEU A 237 -28.75 25.73 -31.97
CA LEU A 237 -29.77 26.69 -31.55
C LEU A 237 -30.48 27.26 -32.78
N GLY A 238 -31.63 26.71 -33.12
CA GLY A 238 -32.36 27.04 -34.35
C GLY A 238 -31.47 26.85 -35.58
N GLY A 239 -31.15 27.94 -36.28
CA GLY A 239 -30.29 27.94 -37.47
C GLY A 239 -28.78 28.15 -37.20
N ASN A 240 -28.35 28.21 -35.93
CA ASN A 240 -26.95 28.42 -35.55
C ASN A 240 -26.37 27.20 -34.83
N THR A 241 -25.04 27.07 -34.85
CA THR A 241 -24.29 26.01 -34.14
C THR A 241 -23.24 26.61 -33.22
N ASN A 242 -22.89 25.85 -32.17
CA ASN A 242 -21.64 26.01 -31.44
C ASN A 242 -20.73 24.83 -31.79
N ASP A 243 -19.42 25.05 -31.85
CA ASP A 243 -18.49 23.99 -32.20
C ASP A 243 -18.01 23.26 -30.94
N MET A 244 -18.01 21.94 -31.00
CA MET A 244 -17.29 21.08 -30.07
C MET A 244 -15.81 21.03 -30.46
N VAL A 245 -14.93 20.99 -29.47
CA VAL A 245 -13.47 21.00 -29.66
C VAL A 245 -12.85 19.95 -28.76
N ILE A 246 -11.85 19.23 -29.29
CA ILE A 246 -10.95 18.39 -28.51
C ILE A 246 -9.73 19.21 -28.12
N GLU A 247 -9.45 19.25 -26.84
CA GLU A 247 -8.23 19.83 -26.28
C GLU A 247 -7.36 18.66 -25.79
N GLN A 248 -6.33 18.33 -26.57
CA GLN A 248 -5.35 17.33 -26.18
C GLN A 248 -4.10 18.05 -25.68
N THR A 249 -3.67 17.72 -24.46
CA THR A 249 -2.41 18.24 -23.94
C THR A 249 -1.28 17.33 -24.39
N GLN A 250 -0.18 17.89 -24.92
CA GLN A 250 1.01 17.09 -25.24
C GLN A 250 1.68 16.52 -23.99
N ALA A 251 1.37 17.08 -22.81
CA ALA A 251 1.96 16.71 -21.54
C ALA A 251 1.44 15.36 -21.01
N ASN A 252 0.15 15.03 -21.24
CA ASN A 252 -0.43 13.74 -20.89
C ASN A 252 -1.19 13.15 -22.08
N SER A 253 -0.61 12.16 -22.77
CA SER A 253 -1.29 11.50 -23.89
C SER A 253 -2.55 10.74 -23.45
N PHE A 254 -2.73 10.45 -22.16
CA PHE A 254 -3.91 9.80 -21.58
C PHE A 254 -5.03 10.79 -21.23
N ASP A 255 -4.73 12.08 -21.13
CA ASP A 255 -5.72 13.11 -20.83
C ASP A 255 -6.22 13.78 -22.11
N VAL A 256 -7.54 13.90 -22.23
CA VAL A 256 -8.21 14.59 -23.33
C VAL A 256 -9.43 15.27 -22.73
N SER A 257 -9.49 16.59 -22.87
CA SER A 257 -10.68 17.35 -22.52
C SER A 257 -11.51 17.61 -23.78
N VAL A 258 -12.83 17.57 -23.58
CA VAL A 258 -13.80 17.88 -24.61
C VAL A 258 -14.55 19.12 -24.18
N SER A 259 -14.56 20.14 -25.02
CA SER A 259 -15.16 21.44 -24.73
C SER A 259 -16.15 21.86 -25.81
N ILE A 260 -17.11 22.73 -25.45
CA ILE A 260 -17.90 23.48 -26.43
C ILE A 260 -17.47 24.94 -26.42
N ASN A 261 -17.23 25.48 -27.61
CA ASN A 261 -16.96 26.89 -27.81
C ASN A 261 -18.26 27.68 -27.94
N ILE A 262 -18.59 28.46 -26.92
CA ILE A 262 -19.74 29.37 -26.91
C ILE A 262 -19.23 30.81 -26.98
N ASN A 263 -19.40 31.46 -28.13
CA ASN A 263 -18.99 32.86 -28.36
C ASN A 263 -17.51 33.14 -27.99
N GLY A 264 -16.60 32.22 -28.28
CA GLY A 264 -15.17 32.34 -27.98
C GLY A 264 -14.79 31.92 -26.56
N THR A 265 -15.74 31.43 -25.75
CA THR A 265 -15.47 30.85 -24.42
C THR A 265 -15.59 29.34 -24.49
N LEU A 266 -14.50 28.62 -24.20
CA LEU A 266 -14.52 27.17 -24.08
C LEU A 266 -15.16 26.76 -22.74
N ARG A 267 -16.06 25.78 -22.82
CA ARG A 267 -16.66 25.14 -21.66
C ARG A 267 -16.42 23.65 -21.74
N GLU A 268 -15.63 23.14 -20.82
CA GLU A 268 -15.37 21.72 -20.70
C GLU A 268 -16.66 20.96 -20.37
N ILE A 269 -16.88 19.87 -21.09
CA ILE A 269 -18.03 18.96 -20.95
C ILE A 269 -17.63 17.49 -20.89
N GLY A 270 -16.35 17.14 -21.02
CA GLY A 270 -15.86 15.77 -21.11
C GLY A 270 -16.43 14.82 -20.05
N ALA A 271 -16.44 15.23 -18.78
CA ALA A 271 -16.97 14.43 -17.66
C ALA A 271 -18.49 14.15 -17.74
N THR A 272 -19.22 14.89 -18.58
CA THR A 272 -20.68 14.74 -18.75
C THR A 272 -21.06 14.12 -20.11
N ILE A 273 -20.09 13.96 -21.01
CA ILE A 273 -20.29 13.25 -22.27
C ILE A 273 -20.46 11.77 -21.97
N ASN A 274 -21.54 11.21 -22.48
CA ASN A 274 -21.87 9.80 -22.43
C ASN A 274 -22.50 9.41 -23.77
N GLY A 275 -22.61 8.12 -24.08
CA GLY A 275 -23.21 7.65 -25.32
C GLY A 275 -22.43 8.02 -26.59
N GLY A 276 -22.74 7.30 -27.65
CA GLY A 276 -22.10 7.42 -28.95
C GLY A 276 -20.64 6.97 -28.94
N GLU A 277 -20.03 7.01 -30.11
CA GLU A 277 -18.59 6.75 -30.29
C GLU A 277 -17.72 7.66 -29.39
N LEU A 278 -18.10 8.95 -29.25
CA LEU A 278 -17.38 9.90 -28.43
C LEU A 278 -17.33 9.46 -26.96
N GLY A 279 -18.48 9.10 -26.38
CA GLY A 279 -18.57 8.58 -25.02
C GLY A 279 -17.81 7.25 -24.86
N GLY A 280 -17.87 6.38 -25.87
CA GLY A 280 -17.17 5.09 -25.87
C GLY A 280 -15.65 5.25 -25.80
N HIS A 281 -15.09 6.16 -26.60
CA HIS A 281 -13.66 6.47 -26.58
C HIS A 281 -13.22 7.12 -25.27
N LEU A 282 -13.97 8.11 -24.74
CA LEU A 282 -13.64 8.73 -23.46
C LEU A 282 -13.66 7.70 -22.31
N LYS A 283 -14.67 6.84 -22.29
CA LYS A 283 -14.79 5.77 -21.30
C LYS A 283 -13.69 4.72 -21.43
N PHE A 284 -13.34 4.33 -22.65
CA PHE A 284 -12.21 3.43 -22.90
C PHE A 284 -10.92 4.01 -22.33
N ARG A 285 -10.64 5.29 -22.57
CA ARG A 285 -9.43 5.95 -22.07
C ARG A 285 -9.37 5.99 -20.55
N GLN A 286 -10.47 6.42 -19.90
CA GLN A 286 -10.52 6.61 -18.45
C GLN A 286 -10.62 5.28 -17.68
N GLN A 287 -11.58 4.43 -18.04
CA GLN A 287 -11.90 3.21 -17.27
C GLN A 287 -11.16 1.97 -17.77
N GLY A 288 -10.74 1.95 -19.04
CA GLY A 288 -9.97 0.86 -19.62
C GLY A 288 -8.47 1.17 -19.55
N LEU A 289 -8.01 2.00 -20.48
CA LEU A 289 -6.60 2.19 -20.79
C LEU A 289 -5.80 2.76 -19.60
N ALA A 290 -6.20 3.89 -19.02
CA ALA A 290 -5.49 4.51 -17.91
C ALA A 290 -5.45 3.61 -16.67
N SER A 291 -6.61 3.06 -16.28
CA SER A 291 -6.73 2.16 -15.12
C SER A 291 -5.86 0.90 -15.29
N ILE A 292 -5.92 0.25 -16.45
CA ILE A 292 -5.11 -0.95 -16.71
C ILE A 292 -3.61 -0.61 -16.75
N ALA A 293 -3.23 0.52 -17.34
CA ALA A 293 -1.84 0.98 -17.35
C ALA A 293 -1.30 1.21 -15.93
N ASP A 294 -2.10 1.82 -15.04
CA ASP A 294 -1.73 2.07 -13.65
C ASP A 294 -1.56 0.77 -12.85
N GLN A 295 -2.39 -0.24 -13.11
CA GLN A 295 -2.30 -1.57 -12.50
C GLN A 295 -1.08 -2.35 -12.99
N VAL A 296 -0.78 -2.32 -14.29
CA VAL A 296 0.45 -2.93 -14.84
C VAL A 296 1.69 -2.25 -14.27
N GLY A 297 1.67 -0.92 -14.16
CA GLY A 297 2.72 -0.13 -13.53
C GLY A 297 2.90 -0.43 -12.03
N LEU A 298 1.81 -0.72 -11.31
CA LEU A 298 1.87 -1.15 -9.91
C LEU A 298 2.60 -2.48 -9.78
N VAL A 299 2.25 -3.47 -10.59
CA VAL A 299 2.94 -4.77 -10.59
C VAL A 299 4.43 -4.60 -10.91
N GLN A 300 4.76 -3.80 -11.92
CA GLN A 300 6.16 -3.47 -12.25
C GLN A 300 6.88 -2.85 -11.04
N THR A 301 6.26 -1.86 -10.38
CA THR A 301 6.82 -1.17 -9.22
C THR A 301 7.09 -2.14 -8.07
N LEU A 302 6.16 -3.05 -7.80
CA LEU A 302 6.32 -4.09 -6.77
C LEU A 302 7.42 -5.08 -7.14
N VAL A 303 7.53 -5.49 -8.41
CA VAL A 303 8.63 -6.34 -8.88
C VAL A 303 9.96 -5.65 -8.64
N VAL A 304 10.14 -4.41 -9.12
CA VAL A 304 11.37 -3.64 -8.92
C VAL A 304 11.71 -3.52 -7.43
N HIS A 305 10.74 -3.12 -6.61
CA HIS A 305 10.94 -2.95 -5.18
C HIS A 305 11.44 -4.24 -4.51
N ASN A 306 10.72 -5.34 -4.69
CA ASN A 306 11.05 -6.61 -4.02
C ASN A 306 12.38 -7.18 -4.52
N PHE A 307 12.63 -7.15 -5.83
CA PHE A 307 13.88 -7.65 -6.39
C PHE A 307 15.09 -6.83 -5.94
N ASN A 308 15.01 -5.50 -6.01
CA ASN A 308 16.09 -4.64 -5.54
C ASN A 308 16.32 -4.81 -4.04
N ASN A 309 15.25 -4.83 -3.24
CA ASN A 309 15.36 -4.99 -1.79
C ASN A 309 16.08 -6.31 -1.44
N LEU A 310 15.65 -7.44 -2.05
CA LEU A 310 16.29 -8.73 -1.82
C LEU A 310 17.72 -8.80 -2.35
N HIS A 311 17.98 -8.27 -3.55
CA HIS A 311 19.30 -8.30 -4.16
C HIS A 311 20.33 -7.48 -3.35
N ASN A 312 19.92 -6.32 -2.82
CA ASN A 312 20.75 -5.50 -1.94
C ASN A 312 21.09 -6.14 -0.59
N GLN A 313 20.37 -7.18 -0.18
CA GLN A 313 20.65 -7.94 1.05
C GLN A 313 21.64 -9.09 0.83
N GLY A 314 21.91 -9.46 -0.42
CA GLY A 314 22.78 -10.58 -0.76
C GLY A 314 24.24 -10.17 -0.97
N ILE A 315 25.08 -11.19 -1.18
CA ILE A 315 26.46 -11.08 -1.63
C ILE A 315 26.63 -11.79 -2.97
N ASP A 316 27.39 -11.16 -3.87
CA ASP A 316 27.70 -11.64 -5.21
C ASP A 316 28.86 -12.67 -5.22
N LEU A 317 29.26 -13.19 -6.39
CA LEU A 317 30.38 -14.15 -6.48
C LEU A 317 31.75 -13.53 -6.16
N ASN A 318 31.85 -12.20 -6.20
CA ASN A 318 33.06 -11.46 -5.89
C ASN A 318 33.17 -11.10 -4.41
N GLY A 319 32.20 -11.52 -3.59
CA GLY A 319 32.14 -11.18 -2.17
C GLY A 319 31.70 -9.74 -1.90
N GLN A 320 31.15 -9.04 -2.90
CA GLN A 320 30.60 -7.70 -2.77
C GLN A 320 29.10 -7.76 -2.46
N GLN A 321 28.61 -6.76 -1.74
CA GLN A 321 27.17 -6.61 -1.51
C GLN A 321 26.46 -6.38 -2.85
N GLY A 322 25.28 -7.00 -3.02
CA GLY A 322 24.44 -6.74 -4.19
C GLY A 322 23.99 -5.28 -4.25
N GLY A 323 23.84 -4.76 -5.46
CA GLY A 323 23.22 -3.45 -5.72
C GLY A 323 21.77 -3.58 -6.16
N ASP A 324 21.24 -2.54 -6.79
CA ASP A 324 19.93 -2.63 -7.45
C ASP A 324 20.00 -3.55 -8.69
N LEU A 325 19.03 -4.46 -8.82
CA LEU A 325 18.91 -5.32 -9.99
C LEU A 325 18.28 -4.57 -11.16
N PHE A 326 17.24 -3.79 -10.88
CA PHE A 326 16.51 -2.94 -11.80
C PHE A 326 16.66 -1.46 -11.41
N THR A 327 16.31 -0.52 -12.30
CA THR A 327 16.36 0.93 -12.03
C THR A 327 15.74 1.28 -10.66
N SER A 328 16.41 2.14 -9.88
CA SER A 328 15.90 2.51 -8.56
C SER A 328 14.61 3.33 -8.69
N LEU A 329 13.59 2.92 -7.93
CA LEU A 329 12.28 3.56 -7.93
C LEU A 329 12.31 5.01 -7.45
N ASN A 330 13.36 5.41 -6.74
CA ASN A 330 13.50 6.75 -6.18
C ASN A 330 14.72 7.47 -6.73
N ASP A 331 15.23 7.07 -7.90
CA ASP A 331 16.20 7.88 -8.62
C ASP A 331 15.59 9.24 -8.97
N ARG A 332 16.42 10.28 -8.94
CA ARG A 332 15.96 11.66 -9.08
C ARG A 332 15.15 11.90 -10.36
N ASN A 333 15.63 11.38 -11.48
CA ASN A 333 14.95 11.51 -12.77
C ASN A 333 13.61 10.76 -12.77
N VAL A 334 13.54 9.60 -12.13
CA VAL A 334 12.29 8.82 -11.98
C VAL A 334 11.29 9.61 -11.15
N GLN A 335 11.69 10.19 -10.01
CA GLN A 335 10.79 11.00 -9.17
C GLN A 335 10.20 12.20 -9.92
N LEU A 336 10.98 12.87 -10.76
CA LEU A 336 10.51 14.00 -11.59
C LEU A 336 9.61 13.55 -12.73
N SER A 337 9.89 12.38 -13.33
CA SER A 337 9.09 11.83 -14.43
C SER A 337 7.68 11.38 -14.03
N ARG A 338 7.42 11.26 -12.72
CA ARG A 338 6.10 10.92 -12.16
C ARG A 338 5.15 12.11 -12.08
N VAL A 339 5.52 13.27 -12.59
CA VAL A 339 4.67 14.45 -12.57
C VAL A 339 4.42 14.94 -13.99
N ILE A 340 3.14 15.10 -14.31
CA ILE A 340 2.70 15.82 -15.50
C ILE A 340 2.15 17.17 -15.07
N TYR A 341 2.61 18.21 -15.76
CA TYR A 341 2.24 19.60 -15.51
C TYR A 341 1.11 19.97 -16.48
N ALA A 342 -0.01 20.47 -15.95
CA ALA A 342 -1.08 20.98 -16.80
C ALA A 342 -0.59 22.18 -17.62
N PRO A 343 -0.87 22.25 -18.93
CA PRO A 343 -0.41 23.35 -19.77
C PRO A 343 -1.06 24.70 -19.42
N GLU A 344 -2.18 24.69 -18.69
CA GLU A 344 -2.86 25.88 -18.17
C GLU A 344 -2.15 26.50 -16.96
N ASN A 345 -1.16 25.82 -16.37
CA ASN A 345 -0.38 26.35 -15.26
C ASN A 345 0.32 27.65 -15.65
N VAL A 346 0.20 28.67 -14.81
CA VAL A 346 0.69 30.02 -15.14
C VAL A 346 2.21 30.06 -15.20
N ASN A 347 2.88 29.38 -14.27
CA ASN A 347 4.33 29.37 -14.17
C ASN A 347 4.89 28.03 -14.68
N SER A 348 5.86 28.11 -15.57
CA SER A 348 6.55 26.95 -16.15
C SER A 348 7.84 26.57 -15.41
N ASP A 349 8.19 27.31 -14.35
CA ASP A 349 9.38 27.06 -13.52
C ASP A 349 9.10 26.20 -12.28
N SER A 350 7.85 25.80 -12.07
CA SER A 350 7.43 24.90 -10.99
C SER A 350 8.13 23.56 -11.08
N VAL A 351 8.65 23.08 -9.95
CA VAL A 351 9.29 21.77 -9.82
C VAL A 351 8.56 20.98 -8.75
N VAL A 352 8.00 19.85 -9.17
CA VAL A 352 7.32 18.89 -8.31
C VAL A 352 7.94 17.51 -8.54
N SER A 353 8.11 16.74 -7.48
CA SER A 353 8.60 15.36 -7.55
C SER A 353 7.76 14.41 -6.72
N VAL A 354 7.75 13.13 -7.09
CA VAL A 354 7.05 12.06 -6.37
C VAL A 354 8.02 10.96 -5.97
N ARG A 355 8.11 10.70 -4.67
CA ARG A 355 8.92 9.66 -4.06
C ARG A 355 8.02 8.55 -3.53
N LEU A 356 8.39 7.29 -3.76
CA LEU A 356 7.68 6.16 -3.17
C LEU A 356 8.29 5.86 -1.79
N ASP A 357 7.45 5.78 -0.78
CA ASP A 357 7.87 5.56 0.61
C ASP A 357 7.59 4.13 1.06
N ASP A 358 6.40 3.63 0.75
CA ASP A 358 5.99 2.24 0.96
C ASP A 358 5.31 1.69 -0.30
N PRO A 359 6.05 1.02 -1.18
CA PRO A 359 5.48 0.43 -2.39
C PRO A 359 4.37 -0.60 -2.14
N SER A 360 4.30 -1.20 -0.94
CA SER A 360 3.26 -2.17 -0.59
C SER A 360 1.89 -1.52 -0.29
N ALA A 361 1.89 -0.22 0.04
CA ALA A 361 0.68 0.57 0.27
C ALA A 361 0.17 1.29 -1.00
N LEU A 362 0.87 1.16 -2.13
CA LEU A 362 0.49 1.82 -3.38
C LEU A 362 -0.83 1.32 -3.94
N VAL A 363 -1.63 2.26 -4.41
CA VAL A 363 -2.84 2.01 -5.19
C VAL A 363 -2.55 2.29 -6.66
N GLY A 364 -2.95 1.39 -7.55
CA GLY A 364 -2.80 1.53 -9.01
C GLY A 364 -3.76 2.58 -9.57
N SER A 365 -3.37 3.84 -9.43
CA SER A 365 -4.12 5.02 -9.88
C SER A 365 -3.17 6.19 -10.16
N SER A 366 -3.55 7.08 -11.05
CA SER A 366 -3.08 8.47 -11.08
C SER A 366 -3.79 9.33 -10.04
N TYR A 367 -3.19 10.48 -9.73
CA TYR A 367 -3.71 11.43 -8.75
C TYR A 367 -3.66 12.84 -9.31
N LYS A 368 -4.75 13.58 -9.17
CA LYS A 368 -4.84 14.98 -9.57
C LYS A 368 -4.59 15.90 -8.37
N LEU A 369 -3.48 16.63 -8.40
CA LEU A 369 -3.15 17.68 -7.46
C LEU A 369 -3.67 19.01 -8.02
N SER A 370 -4.69 19.58 -7.39
CA SER A 370 -5.19 20.91 -7.71
C SER A 370 -4.73 21.89 -6.63
N LEU A 371 -4.11 22.99 -7.05
CA LEU A 371 -3.70 24.10 -6.18
C LEU A 371 -4.70 25.23 -6.32
N GLY A 372 -5.45 25.51 -5.26
CA GLY A 372 -6.41 26.60 -5.31
C GLY A 372 -7.65 26.43 -4.48
N GLY A 373 -8.18 27.56 -4.03
CA GLY A 373 -9.35 27.63 -3.14
C GLY A 373 -9.89 29.04 -3.00
N VAL A 374 -11.14 29.13 -2.52
CA VAL A 374 -11.81 30.41 -2.30
C VAL A 374 -11.35 31.00 -0.97
N GLY A 375 -10.57 32.08 -1.03
CA GLY A 375 -10.15 32.88 0.13
C GLY A 375 -8.81 32.48 0.77
N VAL A 376 -8.44 31.19 0.75
CA VAL A 376 -7.14 30.69 1.23
C VAL A 376 -6.49 29.85 0.14
N PHE A 377 -5.19 30.04 -0.09
CA PHE A 377 -4.43 29.20 -1.01
C PHE A 377 -4.16 27.83 -0.37
N ASN A 378 -4.78 26.80 -0.90
CA ASN A 378 -4.78 25.43 -0.41
C ASN A 378 -4.43 24.47 -1.56
N TYR A 379 -4.26 23.20 -1.23
CA TYR A 379 -4.10 22.11 -2.18
C TYR A 379 -5.09 20.99 -1.86
N SER A 380 -5.50 20.26 -2.90
CA SER A 380 -6.24 19.00 -2.77
C SER A 380 -5.66 17.98 -3.74
N LEU A 381 -5.38 16.78 -3.25
CA LEU A 381 -4.93 15.64 -4.02
C LEU A 381 -6.07 14.62 -4.09
N THR A 382 -6.57 14.40 -5.30
CA THR A 382 -7.68 13.48 -5.58
C THR A 382 -7.16 12.25 -6.31
N ARG A 383 -7.47 11.05 -5.81
CA ARG A 383 -7.20 9.80 -6.51
C ARG A 383 -8.19 9.65 -7.67
N GLU A 384 -7.70 9.43 -8.89
CA GLU A 384 -8.58 9.47 -10.08
C GLU A 384 -9.43 8.21 -10.26
N SER A 385 -8.98 7.06 -9.75
CA SER A 385 -9.71 5.79 -9.87
C SER A 385 -11.04 5.76 -9.11
N ASP A 386 -11.18 6.50 -8.01
CA ASP A 386 -12.38 6.52 -7.17
C ASP A 386 -12.87 7.93 -6.78
N GLY A 387 -12.14 8.98 -7.13
CA GLY A 387 -12.47 10.37 -6.83
C GLY A 387 -12.28 10.76 -5.36
N VAL A 388 -11.60 9.93 -4.56
CA VAL A 388 -11.38 10.20 -3.14
C VAL A 388 -10.26 11.23 -2.97
N ILE A 389 -10.50 12.25 -2.14
CA ILE A 389 -9.45 13.18 -1.71
C ILE A 389 -8.58 12.46 -0.69
N VAL A 390 -7.33 12.19 -1.06
CA VAL A 390 -6.37 11.42 -0.23
C VAL A 390 -5.44 12.32 0.58
N ALA A 391 -5.30 13.59 0.18
CA ALA A 391 -4.61 14.61 0.94
C ALA A 391 -5.18 15.99 0.62
N GLU A 392 -5.32 16.84 1.62
CA GLU A 392 -5.70 18.25 1.45
C GLU A 392 -5.07 19.09 2.55
N GLY A 393 -4.83 20.37 2.27
CA GLY A 393 -4.26 21.26 3.27
C GLY A 393 -4.00 22.67 2.76
N ILE A 394 -3.54 23.54 3.65
CA ILE A 394 -3.16 24.91 3.27
C ILE A 394 -1.79 24.86 2.58
N MET A 395 -1.63 25.64 1.51
CA MET A 395 -0.38 25.71 0.77
C MET A 395 0.65 26.54 1.56
N PRO A 396 1.81 25.97 1.95
CA PRO A 396 2.82 26.69 2.71
C PRO A 396 3.65 27.64 1.83
N ASN A 397 3.93 28.84 2.33
CA ASN A 397 4.68 29.87 1.61
C ASN A 397 6.22 29.67 1.60
N VAL A 398 6.70 28.48 1.98
CA VAL A 398 8.11 28.12 2.03
C VAL A 398 8.30 26.78 1.32
N PHE A 399 9.28 26.71 0.43
CA PHE A 399 9.64 25.51 -0.32
C PHE A 399 11.12 25.14 -0.05
N PRO A 400 11.49 23.85 -0.09
CA PRO A 400 10.66 22.70 -0.48
C PRO A 400 9.65 22.31 0.60
N GLN A 401 8.48 21.84 0.17
CA GLN A 401 7.47 21.25 1.04
C GLN A 401 7.16 19.82 0.59
N THR A 402 7.35 18.86 1.48
CA THR A 402 6.95 17.46 1.27
C THR A 402 5.60 17.19 1.94
N ILE A 403 4.73 16.49 1.22
CA ILE A 403 3.43 16.03 1.69
C ILE A 403 3.40 14.51 1.59
N GLU A 404 3.16 13.85 2.71
CA GLU A 404 2.99 12.40 2.80
C GLU A 404 1.55 12.03 2.42
N VAL A 405 1.41 10.94 1.64
CA VAL A 405 0.13 10.39 1.21
C VAL A 405 0.02 8.97 1.78
N ALA A 406 -1.15 8.65 2.34
CA ALA A 406 -1.39 7.34 2.96
C ALA A 406 -1.21 6.16 1.98
N ASP A 407 -1.31 6.42 0.68
CA ASP A 407 -1.14 5.44 -0.40
C ASP A 407 0.33 5.12 -0.69
N GLY A 408 1.22 5.23 0.30
CA GLY A 408 2.61 4.74 0.19
C GLY A 408 3.58 5.63 -0.59
N PHE A 409 3.25 6.89 -0.85
CA PHE A 409 4.14 7.84 -1.50
C PHE A 409 4.07 9.23 -0.88
N SER A 410 5.06 10.06 -1.20
CA SER A 410 5.07 11.47 -0.88
C SER A 410 5.35 12.28 -2.14
N PHE A 411 4.84 13.50 -2.19
CA PHE A 411 5.18 14.45 -3.24
C PHE A 411 5.79 15.70 -2.62
N THR A 412 6.73 16.30 -3.34
CA THR A 412 7.43 17.50 -2.89
C THR A 412 7.20 18.62 -3.89
N LEU A 413 6.67 19.75 -3.40
CA LEU A 413 6.67 21.04 -4.09
C LEU A 413 8.02 21.69 -3.81
N GLU A 414 8.94 21.66 -4.77
CA GLU A 414 10.35 21.96 -4.49
C GLU A 414 10.72 23.42 -4.66
N SER A 415 10.33 23.99 -5.80
CA SER A 415 10.68 25.35 -6.19
C SER A 415 9.79 25.84 -7.33
N GLY A 416 9.87 27.13 -7.65
CA GLY A 416 9.12 27.77 -8.74
C GLY A 416 7.85 28.47 -8.25
N GLY A 417 7.09 29.02 -9.20
CA GLY A 417 5.85 29.75 -8.91
C GLY A 417 4.63 28.84 -8.84
N PHE A 418 4.03 28.67 -7.66
CA PHE A 418 2.74 27.98 -7.52
C PHE A 418 1.60 29.00 -7.38
N THR A 419 0.64 28.94 -8.29
CA THR A 419 -0.50 29.87 -8.36
C THR A 419 -1.85 29.17 -8.20
N ASN A 420 -2.86 29.97 -7.84
CA ASN A 420 -4.24 29.51 -7.75
C ASN A 420 -4.76 29.11 -9.14
N GLY A 421 -5.22 27.87 -9.27
CA GLY A 421 -5.63 27.25 -10.51
C GLY A 421 -4.60 26.32 -11.13
N ASP A 422 -3.39 26.20 -10.57
CA ASP A 422 -2.40 25.25 -11.08
C ASP A 422 -2.82 23.80 -10.79
N GLU A 423 -2.62 22.91 -11.77
CA GLU A 423 -2.92 21.48 -11.68
C GLU A 423 -1.73 20.61 -12.09
N PHE A 424 -1.56 19.48 -11.41
CA PHE A 424 -0.52 18.49 -11.68
C PHE A 424 -1.13 17.09 -11.61
N THR A 425 -0.75 16.21 -12.53
CA THR A 425 -1.07 14.79 -12.44
C THR A 425 0.13 14.04 -11.89
N LEU A 426 -0.03 13.38 -10.75
CA LEU A 426 0.98 12.53 -10.13
C LEU A 426 0.75 11.08 -10.55
N LEU A 427 1.82 10.41 -10.97
CA LEU A 427 1.83 9.05 -11.50
C LEU A 427 2.75 8.14 -10.65
N PRO A 428 2.36 7.73 -9.43
CA PRO A 428 3.23 6.89 -8.59
C PRO A 428 3.61 5.57 -9.25
N THR A 429 2.66 4.94 -9.97
CA THR A 429 2.82 3.59 -10.54
C THR A 429 3.02 3.57 -12.05
N ARG A 430 2.50 4.56 -12.79
CA ARG A 430 2.61 4.64 -14.25
C ARG A 430 3.87 5.41 -14.66
N LEU A 431 4.95 4.67 -14.88
CA LEU A 431 6.23 5.22 -15.35
C LEU A 431 6.33 5.17 -16.88
N PRO A 432 7.07 6.10 -17.50
CA PRO A 432 7.51 5.96 -18.89
C PRO A 432 8.29 4.66 -19.11
N ALA A 433 8.14 4.05 -20.28
CA ALA A 433 8.79 2.78 -20.65
C ALA A 433 10.28 2.74 -20.33
N ASP A 434 11.02 3.77 -20.71
CA ASP A 434 12.48 3.82 -20.59
C ASP A 434 12.99 3.86 -19.13
N ASN A 435 12.11 4.11 -18.15
CA ASN A 435 12.50 4.16 -16.74
C ASN A 435 12.59 2.79 -16.08
N PHE A 436 12.18 1.71 -16.75
CA PHE A 436 12.43 0.35 -16.30
C PHE A 436 13.60 -0.26 -17.05
N ALA A 437 14.71 -0.55 -16.37
CA ALA A 437 15.88 -1.15 -16.99
C ALA A 437 16.59 -2.11 -16.03
N LEU A 438 17.29 -3.10 -16.60
CA LEU A 438 18.20 -3.99 -15.87
C LEU A 438 19.53 -3.25 -15.62
N GLN A 439 19.94 -3.16 -14.35
CA GLN A 439 21.17 -2.45 -13.94
C GLN A 439 22.38 -3.38 -13.85
N VAL A 440 22.16 -4.68 -13.73
CA VAL A 440 23.23 -5.70 -13.62
C VAL A 440 23.49 -6.34 -14.98
N ASN A 441 24.74 -6.28 -15.44
CA ASN A 441 25.16 -6.86 -16.73
C ASN A 441 26.19 -8.00 -16.60
N ASP A 442 26.77 -8.21 -15.41
CA ASP A 442 27.69 -9.31 -15.12
C ASP A 442 26.98 -10.42 -14.31
N PRO A 443 26.93 -11.67 -14.80
CA PRO A 443 26.39 -12.80 -14.05
C PRO A 443 27.02 -12.98 -12.66
N ALA A 444 28.29 -12.61 -12.48
CA ALA A 444 28.99 -12.72 -11.20
C ALA A 444 28.41 -11.77 -10.15
N SER A 445 27.82 -10.64 -10.56
CA SER A 445 27.23 -9.61 -9.68
C SER A 445 25.85 -9.98 -9.11
N LEU A 446 25.26 -11.11 -9.51
CA LEU A 446 24.00 -11.57 -8.93
C LEU A 446 24.20 -12.03 -7.46
N ALA A 447 23.47 -11.42 -6.54
CA ALA A 447 23.68 -11.56 -5.11
C ALA A 447 22.90 -12.74 -4.49
N PHE A 448 23.32 -13.97 -4.81
CA PHE A 448 22.70 -15.20 -4.27
C PHE A 448 23.22 -15.63 -2.89
N GLY A 449 24.35 -15.09 -2.43
CA GLY A 449 24.93 -15.42 -1.13
C GLY A 449 24.28 -14.64 0.01
N LEU A 450 24.21 -15.24 1.21
CA LEU A 450 23.90 -14.49 2.42
C LEU A 450 25.17 -13.83 2.98
N PRO A 451 25.07 -12.62 3.55
CA PRO A 451 26.24 -11.90 4.09
C PRO A 451 26.81 -12.52 5.36
N VAL A 452 26.01 -13.34 6.05
CA VAL A 452 26.42 -14.01 7.29
C VAL A 452 26.19 -15.50 7.14
N ALA A 453 27.20 -16.29 7.52
CA ALA A 453 27.12 -17.74 7.55
C ALA A 453 27.37 -18.23 8.98
N THR A 454 26.52 -19.12 9.48
CA THR A 454 26.78 -19.84 10.73
C THR A 454 27.53 -21.12 10.41
N THR A 455 28.56 -21.42 11.20
CA THR A 455 29.34 -22.65 11.04
C THR A 455 29.47 -23.36 12.38
N THR A 456 29.43 -24.69 12.36
CA THR A 456 29.70 -25.52 13.53
C THR A 456 31.20 -25.75 13.65
N ALA A 457 31.77 -25.53 14.83
CA ALA A 457 33.17 -25.86 15.08
C ALA A 457 33.40 -27.38 15.01
N ALA A 458 34.51 -27.80 14.40
CA ALA A 458 34.85 -29.22 14.25
C ALA A 458 35.09 -29.96 15.58
N GLY A 459 35.33 -29.23 16.68
CA GLY A 459 35.47 -29.77 18.03
C GLY A 459 34.13 -30.09 18.73
N ASN A 460 32.99 -29.78 18.11
CA ASN A 460 31.68 -30.07 18.69
C ASN A 460 31.46 -31.60 18.73
N ILE A 461 31.25 -32.13 19.94
CA ILE A 461 31.00 -33.57 20.18
C ILE A 461 29.52 -33.91 20.37
N GLY A 462 28.64 -32.91 20.39
CA GLY A 462 27.19 -33.07 20.57
C GLY A 462 26.39 -32.96 19.27
N THR A 463 25.07 -33.11 19.35
CA THR A 463 24.13 -33.03 18.21
C THR A 463 23.44 -31.67 18.09
N GLY A 464 24.06 -30.61 18.61
CA GLY A 464 23.51 -29.26 18.52
C GLY A 464 23.43 -28.79 17.06
N VAL A 465 22.28 -28.25 16.66
CA VAL A 465 22.08 -27.68 15.32
C VAL A 465 22.06 -26.17 15.45
N LEU A 466 22.88 -25.48 14.66
CA LEU A 466 22.84 -24.03 14.51
C LEU A 466 21.79 -23.68 13.45
N SER A 467 20.87 -22.77 13.78
CA SER A 467 20.02 -22.15 12.78
C SER A 467 20.82 -21.16 11.91
N GLN A 468 20.30 -20.86 10.73
CA GLN A 468 20.81 -19.72 9.96
C GLN A 468 20.37 -18.41 10.62
N LEU A 469 21.24 -17.40 10.58
CA LEU A 469 20.90 -16.04 10.99
C LEU A 469 19.99 -15.40 9.93
N SER A 470 18.92 -14.71 10.35
CA SER A 470 18.06 -13.95 9.45
C SER A 470 18.78 -12.69 8.95
N SER A 471 18.75 -12.44 7.63
CA SER A 471 19.46 -11.36 6.94
C SER A 471 18.98 -9.93 7.26
N SER A 472 17.83 -9.78 7.94
CA SER A 472 17.17 -8.48 8.14
C SER A 472 18.01 -7.44 8.91
N GLN A 473 19.09 -7.86 9.56
CA GLN A 473 19.95 -6.99 10.39
C GLN A 473 21.26 -6.57 9.70
N ALA A 474 21.54 -7.05 8.49
CA ALA A 474 22.79 -6.77 7.76
C ALA A 474 22.63 -5.78 6.58
N SER A 475 21.39 -5.39 6.26
CA SER A 475 21.08 -4.53 5.12
C SER A 475 21.74 -3.15 5.23
N GLY A 476 22.50 -2.75 4.20
CA GLY A 476 23.08 -1.40 4.08
C GLY A 476 24.32 -1.12 4.94
N LEU A 477 24.88 -2.14 5.60
CA LEU A 477 26.13 -2.01 6.34
C LEU A 477 27.33 -2.23 5.40
N SER A 478 28.29 -1.31 5.42
CA SER A 478 29.59 -1.55 4.79
C SER A 478 30.27 -2.77 5.43
N PRO A 479 31.23 -3.43 4.74
CA PRO A 479 31.97 -4.56 5.32
C PRO A 479 32.60 -4.27 6.68
N VAL A 480 32.99 -3.01 6.94
CA VAL A 480 33.53 -2.55 8.22
C VAL A 480 32.42 -2.50 9.29
N GLN A 481 31.28 -1.90 8.97
CA GLN A 481 30.13 -1.82 9.89
C GLN A 481 29.54 -3.21 10.19
N LEU A 482 29.52 -4.10 9.20
CA LEU A 482 29.10 -5.49 9.40
C LEU A 482 30.08 -6.21 10.34
N ALA A 483 31.39 -6.01 10.18
CA ALA A 483 32.39 -6.55 11.10
C ALA A 483 32.25 -5.98 12.52
N GLU A 484 31.95 -4.68 12.67
CA GLU A 484 31.69 -4.05 13.97
C GLU A 484 30.42 -4.59 14.63
N VAL A 485 29.35 -4.79 13.88
CA VAL A 485 28.09 -5.38 14.38
C VAL A 485 28.30 -6.84 14.79
N VAL A 486 29.06 -7.61 14.00
CA VAL A 486 29.43 -8.99 14.36
C VAL A 486 30.29 -9.00 15.62
N ALA A 487 31.33 -8.16 15.70
CA ALA A 487 32.22 -8.08 16.87
C ALA A 487 31.49 -7.63 18.14
N ALA A 488 30.54 -6.68 18.05
CA ALA A 488 29.71 -6.25 19.16
C ALA A 488 28.75 -7.36 19.66
N ARG A 489 28.53 -8.41 18.85
CA ARG A 489 27.66 -9.55 19.16
C ARG A 489 28.44 -10.83 19.45
N GLU A 490 29.77 -10.79 19.46
CA GLU A 490 30.57 -11.89 19.97
C GLU A 490 30.47 -11.96 21.50
N ASN A 491 30.14 -13.15 22.01
CA ASN A 491 30.19 -13.38 23.45
C ASN A 491 31.60 -13.07 23.98
N THR A 492 31.68 -12.13 24.91
CA THR A 492 32.93 -11.75 25.57
C THR A 492 32.80 -11.99 27.08
N PRO A 493 33.47 -13.00 27.65
CA PRO A 493 34.39 -13.93 27.00
C PRO A 493 33.68 -14.94 26.09
N PRO A 494 34.39 -15.57 25.12
CA PRO A 494 33.84 -16.69 24.37
C PRO A 494 33.45 -17.80 25.35
N LEU A 495 32.32 -18.45 25.11
CA LEU A 495 31.72 -19.40 26.06
C LEU A 495 31.81 -20.84 25.54
N VAL A 496 31.95 -21.79 26.45
CA VAL A 496 31.79 -23.22 26.16
C VAL A 496 30.80 -23.87 27.11
N ILE A 497 29.90 -24.67 26.53
CA ILE A 497 28.92 -25.47 27.28
C ILE A 497 29.52 -26.85 27.47
N ARG A 498 29.75 -27.24 28.72
CA ARG A 498 30.30 -28.56 29.04
C ARG A 498 29.27 -29.37 29.80
N PHE A 499 28.72 -30.40 29.17
CA PHE A 499 27.84 -31.36 29.84
C PHE A 499 28.61 -32.10 30.95
N THR A 500 28.09 -32.03 32.17
CA THR A 500 28.60 -32.77 33.33
C THR A 500 27.85 -34.09 33.52
N SER A 501 26.62 -34.21 33.00
CA SER A 501 25.85 -35.44 32.89
C SER A 501 24.87 -35.39 31.70
N GLY A 502 24.05 -36.42 31.52
CA GLY A 502 22.99 -36.42 30.50
C GLY A 502 21.86 -35.40 30.73
N THR A 503 21.80 -34.80 31.93
CA THR A 503 20.76 -33.82 32.32
C THR A 503 21.36 -32.58 32.99
N THR A 504 22.68 -32.39 32.96
CA THR A 504 23.34 -31.23 33.57
C THR A 504 24.53 -30.73 32.75
N TYR A 505 24.77 -29.41 32.78
CA TYR A 505 25.90 -28.78 32.11
C TYR A 505 26.45 -27.58 32.90
N ASP A 506 27.68 -27.19 32.58
CA ASP A 506 28.32 -25.95 33.03
C ASP A 506 28.49 -25.00 31.83
N VAL A 507 28.50 -23.70 32.10
CA VAL A 507 28.93 -22.66 31.15
C VAL A 507 30.26 -22.08 31.63
N LEU A 508 31.28 -22.17 30.77
CA LEU A 508 32.66 -21.81 31.09
C LEU A 508 33.15 -20.70 30.16
N ASP A 509 34.05 -19.88 30.69
CA ASP A 509 34.88 -19.00 29.88
C ASP A 509 35.87 -19.85 29.08
N ASN A 510 35.81 -19.70 27.77
CA ASN A 510 36.58 -20.44 26.78
C ASN A 510 37.67 -19.57 26.12
N THR A 511 38.07 -18.46 26.73
CA THR A 511 39.15 -17.58 26.23
C THR A 511 40.45 -18.37 25.99
N ASN A 512 40.70 -19.40 26.82
CA ASN A 512 41.69 -20.43 26.55
C ASN A 512 40.99 -21.80 26.33
N PRO A 513 40.80 -22.25 25.08
CA PRO A 513 40.13 -23.51 24.79
C PRO A 513 40.80 -24.76 25.36
N LEU A 514 42.10 -24.69 25.67
CA LEU A 514 42.84 -25.79 26.29
C LEU A 514 42.63 -25.88 27.79
N ALA A 515 42.13 -24.82 28.42
CA ALA A 515 41.84 -24.75 29.84
C ALA A 515 40.66 -23.82 30.13
N PRO A 516 39.41 -24.24 29.81
CA PRO A 516 38.23 -23.45 30.13
C PRO A 516 38.08 -23.24 31.64
N VAL A 517 37.78 -22.01 32.05
CA VAL A 517 37.64 -21.62 33.46
C VAL A 517 36.21 -21.23 33.80
N GLN A 518 35.91 -21.22 35.09
CA GLN A 518 34.57 -20.85 35.56
C GLN A 518 34.30 -19.36 35.33
N LEU A 519 33.06 -19.05 34.93
CA LEU A 519 32.57 -17.67 34.94
C LEU A 519 32.52 -17.12 36.37
N VAL A 520 32.42 -15.80 36.47
CA VAL A 520 32.28 -15.11 37.76
C VAL A 520 31.00 -14.27 37.71
N PRO A 521 29.94 -14.64 38.45
CA PRO A 521 29.79 -15.85 39.27
C PRO A 521 29.71 -17.15 38.42
N PRO A 522 30.03 -18.32 39.01
CA PRO A 522 30.07 -19.59 38.28
C PRO A 522 28.67 -20.06 37.86
N LEU A 523 28.53 -20.48 36.60
CA LEU A 523 27.33 -21.12 36.06
C LEU A 523 27.54 -22.63 35.94
N GLN A 524 27.33 -23.35 37.05
CA GLN A 524 27.58 -24.80 37.16
C GLN A 524 26.31 -25.59 37.46
N ASN A 525 26.29 -26.86 37.06
CA ASN A 525 25.20 -27.81 37.32
C ASN A 525 23.83 -27.33 36.83
N LEU A 526 23.80 -26.58 35.73
CA LEU A 526 22.59 -26.12 35.08
C LEU A 526 21.81 -27.32 34.54
N ALA A 527 20.49 -27.30 34.69
CA ALA A 527 19.64 -28.41 34.27
C ALA A 527 19.46 -28.42 32.75
N PHE A 528 19.59 -29.60 32.16
CA PHE A 528 19.26 -29.87 30.76
C PHE A 528 18.11 -30.86 30.68
N GLN A 529 17.09 -30.50 29.90
CA GLN A 529 15.93 -31.32 29.59
C GLN A 529 16.02 -31.85 28.16
N PRO A 530 16.33 -33.13 27.96
CA PRO A 530 16.40 -33.73 26.62
C PRO A 530 15.06 -33.59 25.87
N GLY A 531 15.11 -33.20 24.60
CA GLY A 531 13.93 -33.08 23.73
C GLY A 531 13.07 -31.83 23.96
N ARG A 532 13.51 -30.90 24.81
CA ARG A 532 12.92 -29.58 25.00
C ARG A 532 13.90 -28.48 24.56
N VAL A 533 13.40 -27.27 24.32
CA VAL A 533 14.25 -26.08 24.17
C VAL A 533 14.89 -25.81 25.53
N ASN A 534 16.21 -25.64 25.55
CA ASN A 534 16.97 -25.34 26.77
C ASN A 534 17.65 -23.99 26.59
N THR A 535 17.27 -23.01 27.41
CA THR A 535 17.88 -21.67 27.40
C THR A 535 19.19 -21.69 28.18
N ILE A 536 20.30 -21.42 27.50
CA ILE A 536 21.65 -21.61 28.04
C ILE A 536 22.21 -20.34 28.69
N LEU A 537 21.83 -19.15 28.20
CA LEU A 537 22.23 -17.84 28.72
C LEU A 537 20.97 -16.99 28.92
N ASP A 538 20.90 -16.28 30.05
CA ASP A 538 19.78 -15.44 30.51
C ASP A 538 19.68 -14.08 29.77
N THR A 539 20.39 -13.92 28.65
CA THR A 539 20.35 -12.69 27.86
C THR A 539 20.28 -13.04 26.39
N GLN A 540 19.05 -13.21 25.91
CA GLN A 540 18.77 -12.95 24.51
C GLN A 540 19.09 -11.46 24.24
N VAL A 541 20.16 -11.20 23.49
CA VAL A 541 20.38 -9.92 22.79
C VAL A 541 19.53 -9.94 21.50
N ASP A 542 18.27 -10.35 21.62
CA ASP A 542 17.27 -10.24 20.56
C ASP A 542 16.19 -9.30 21.06
N SER A 543 15.93 -8.28 20.24
CA SER A 543 15.15 -7.10 20.56
C SER A 543 13.67 -7.42 20.75
N ALA A 544 13.26 -7.72 21.98
CA ALA A 544 11.91 -7.48 22.51
C ALA A 544 11.90 -7.67 24.04
N LEU A 545 12.81 -6.99 24.74
CA LEU A 545 12.80 -6.98 26.20
C LEU A 545 11.64 -6.09 26.68
N VAL A 546 10.54 -6.69 27.12
CA VAL A 546 9.59 -6.00 28.01
C VAL A 546 10.25 -5.98 29.39
N LEU A 547 11.14 -5.03 29.62
CA LEU A 547 11.44 -4.56 30.97
C LEU A 547 10.15 -3.93 31.48
N SER A 548 9.59 -4.41 32.59
CA SER A 548 8.59 -3.61 33.30
C SER A 548 9.26 -2.26 33.63
N THR A 549 8.54 -1.18 33.37
CA THR A 549 9.03 0.22 33.44
C THR A 549 9.41 0.69 34.84
N ALA A 550 9.51 -0.20 35.82
CA ALA A 550 9.98 0.12 37.15
C ALA A 550 11.35 -0.53 37.36
N ALA A 551 12.41 0.26 37.17
CA ALA A 551 13.69 -0.03 37.79
C ALA A 551 13.48 -0.06 39.32
N PHE A 552 13.21 -1.24 39.86
CA PHE A 552 13.01 -1.40 41.30
C PHE A 552 14.37 -1.40 41.98
N SER A 553 14.69 -0.29 42.66
CA SER A 553 15.80 -0.20 43.60
C SER A 553 15.51 -1.10 44.80
N GLN A 554 15.94 -2.36 44.74
CA GLN A 554 15.78 -3.30 45.84
C GLN A 554 16.83 -3.04 46.92
N THR A 555 16.48 -2.23 47.92
CA THR A 555 17.24 -2.12 49.16
C THR A 555 17.09 -3.44 49.94
N PRO A 556 18.17 -4.11 50.38
CA PRO A 556 18.06 -5.26 51.28
C PRO A 556 17.23 -4.89 52.52
N VAL A 557 16.23 -5.71 52.86
CA VAL A 557 15.37 -5.45 54.02
C VAL A 557 16.05 -6.04 55.25
N VAL A 558 16.56 -5.18 56.14
CA VAL A 558 17.14 -5.60 57.42
C VAL A 558 16.08 -5.53 58.53
N GLY A 559 15.93 -6.62 59.27
CA GLY A 559 14.95 -6.74 60.35
C GLY A 559 15.43 -7.64 61.50
N ALA A 560 14.56 -7.84 62.49
CA ALA A 560 14.77 -8.91 63.48
C ALA A 560 14.61 -10.27 62.79
N ILE A 561 15.33 -11.29 63.28
CA ILE A 561 15.24 -12.67 62.75
C ILE A 561 13.77 -13.14 62.72
N GLY A 562 13.31 -13.60 61.56
CA GLY A 562 11.91 -13.97 61.29
C GLY A 562 11.06 -12.89 60.61
N ALA A 563 11.68 -11.88 59.99
CA ALA A 563 11.00 -10.88 59.17
C ALA A 563 10.44 -11.51 57.88
N THR A 564 9.22 -11.14 57.49
CA THR A 564 8.50 -11.77 56.37
C THR A 564 8.56 -11.00 55.05
N SER A 565 9.32 -9.89 54.99
CA SER A 565 9.43 -9.04 53.80
C SER A 565 10.77 -9.23 53.13
N ASN A 566 10.77 -9.47 51.81
CA ASN A 566 11.98 -9.57 50.98
C ASN A 566 12.27 -8.28 50.19
N GLY A 567 11.44 -7.25 50.34
CA GLY A 567 11.60 -5.97 49.64
C GLY A 567 10.92 -5.89 48.27
N ASN A 568 10.31 -6.97 47.77
CA ASN A 568 9.48 -6.93 46.57
C ASN A 568 8.16 -6.16 46.84
N PRO A 569 7.86 -5.06 46.11
CA PRO A 569 6.62 -4.30 46.31
C PRO A 569 5.39 -4.92 45.64
N GLY A 570 5.57 -5.93 44.78
CA GLY A 570 4.52 -6.48 43.91
C GLY A 570 4.29 -5.62 42.68
N GLU A 571 3.86 -6.24 41.58
CA GLU A 571 3.58 -5.56 40.31
C GLU A 571 2.54 -6.31 39.47
N VAL A 572 2.08 -5.69 38.38
CA VAL A 572 1.22 -6.34 37.38
C VAL A 572 1.92 -6.29 36.04
N ILE A 573 2.19 -7.47 35.48
CA ILE A 573 2.81 -7.64 34.16
C ILE A 573 1.71 -7.90 33.13
N THR A 574 1.71 -7.13 32.06
CA THR A 574 0.77 -7.29 30.94
C THR A 574 1.47 -8.02 29.78
N VAL A 575 1.06 -9.24 29.49
CA VAL A 575 1.55 -10.04 28.37
C VAL A 575 0.65 -9.81 27.15
N THR A 576 1.23 -9.44 26.01
CA THR A 576 0.50 -9.28 24.75
C THR A 576 1.05 -10.24 23.71
N THR A 577 0.18 -11.06 23.11
CA THR A 577 0.54 -12.07 22.10
C THR A 577 -0.13 -11.74 20.77
N THR A 578 0.64 -11.84 19.68
CA THR A 578 0.14 -11.66 18.31
C THR A 578 0.12 -13.02 17.61
N GLY A 579 -1.06 -13.50 17.27
CA GLY A 579 -1.24 -14.76 16.55
C GLY A 579 -0.74 -14.71 15.10
N SER A 580 -0.58 -15.87 14.47
CA SER A 580 -0.12 -16.02 13.08
C SER A 580 -1.01 -15.34 12.02
N SER A 581 -2.21 -14.88 12.40
CA SER A 581 -3.14 -14.11 11.57
C SER A 581 -3.19 -12.61 11.94
N GLY A 582 -2.29 -12.13 12.81
CA GLY A 582 -2.25 -10.74 13.27
C GLY A 582 -3.20 -10.38 14.43
N SER A 583 -3.92 -11.35 15.01
CA SER A 583 -4.81 -11.11 16.16
C SER A 583 -4.01 -10.86 17.44
N ILE A 584 -4.36 -9.81 18.19
CA ILE A 584 -3.70 -9.44 19.46
C ILE A 584 -4.53 -9.95 20.65
N SER A 585 -3.90 -10.64 21.61
CA SER A 585 -4.49 -11.07 22.88
C SER A 585 -3.66 -10.57 24.05
N THR A 586 -4.31 -10.09 25.12
CA THR A 586 -3.63 -9.52 26.29
C THR A 586 -4.04 -10.24 27.58
N GLU A 587 -3.06 -10.64 28.40
CA GLU A 587 -3.26 -11.29 29.69
C GLU A 587 -2.46 -10.56 30.79
N ASN A 588 -3.09 -10.28 31.93
CA ASN A 588 -2.42 -9.62 33.06
C ASN A 588 -2.06 -10.64 34.14
N VAL A 589 -0.78 -10.65 34.56
CA VAL A 589 -0.26 -11.49 35.65
C VAL A 589 0.14 -10.61 36.82
N THR A 590 -0.41 -10.87 38.00
CA THR A 590 -0.05 -10.15 39.23
C THR A 590 1.05 -10.87 39.99
N ILE A 591 2.13 -10.15 40.30
CA ILE A 591 3.19 -10.53 41.24
C ILE A 591 2.87 -9.86 42.58
N PHE A 592 2.85 -10.65 43.66
CA PHE A 592 2.49 -10.13 44.98
C PHE A 592 3.67 -9.49 45.70
N ALA A 593 3.38 -8.53 46.57
CA ALA A 593 4.38 -7.96 47.46
C ALA A 593 4.99 -9.06 48.35
N SER A 594 6.30 -9.00 48.55
CA SER A 594 7.09 -10.00 49.30
C SER A 594 7.08 -11.43 48.72
N GLU A 595 6.64 -11.62 47.47
CA GLU A 595 6.76 -12.89 46.75
C GLU A 595 8.20 -13.08 46.26
N SER A 596 8.72 -14.33 46.31
CA SER A 596 10.02 -14.64 45.74
C SER A 596 9.98 -14.64 44.21
N ALA A 597 11.09 -14.27 43.58
CA ALA A 597 11.19 -14.26 42.12
C ALA A 597 10.94 -15.66 41.52
N ALA A 598 11.37 -16.72 42.20
CA ALA A 598 11.05 -18.10 41.85
C ALA A 598 9.54 -18.35 41.66
N THR A 599 8.73 -17.84 42.60
CA THR A 599 7.27 -18.04 42.58
C THR A 599 6.61 -17.16 41.51
N ALA A 600 7.10 -15.93 41.36
CA ALA A 600 6.65 -15.02 40.31
C ALA A 600 6.92 -15.59 38.89
N ALA A 601 8.12 -16.13 38.65
CA ALA A 601 8.46 -16.76 37.38
C ALA A 601 7.61 -18.02 37.11
N LEU A 602 7.34 -18.85 38.12
CA LEU A 602 6.42 -19.99 37.96
C LEU A 602 5.01 -19.55 37.53
N ARG A 603 4.53 -18.41 38.07
CA ARG A 603 3.23 -17.85 37.71
C ARG A 603 3.21 -17.29 36.30
N LEU A 604 4.27 -16.61 35.88
CA LEU A 604 4.42 -16.09 34.50
C LEU A 604 4.53 -17.22 33.47
N ASN A 605 5.27 -18.29 33.79
CA ASN A 605 5.39 -19.49 32.97
C ASN A 605 4.07 -20.25 32.76
N ALA A 606 3.04 -19.95 33.55
CA ALA A 606 1.71 -20.51 33.33
C ALA A 606 0.97 -19.85 32.15
N VAL A 607 1.44 -18.70 31.67
CA VAL A 607 0.90 -18.00 30.49
C VAL A 607 1.45 -18.63 29.22
N GLN A 608 0.57 -18.94 28.27
CA GLN A 608 0.98 -19.60 27.03
C GLN A 608 1.91 -18.70 26.20
N GLY A 609 3.09 -19.22 25.84
CA GLY A 609 4.08 -18.50 25.05
C GLY A 609 4.99 -17.57 25.87
N VAL A 610 4.91 -17.62 27.20
CA VAL A 610 5.80 -16.91 28.11
C VAL A 610 6.77 -17.89 28.73
N ASP A 611 8.07 -17.61 28.57
CA ASP A 611 9.15 -18.26 29.29
C ASP A 611 9.79 -17.23 30.23
N ALA A 612 9.45 -17.30 31.51
CA ALA A 612 9.98 -16.45 32.57
C ALA A 612 11.03 -17.18 33.41
N TYR A 613 12.13 -16.50 33.71
CA TYR A 613 13.24 -16.99 34.51
C TYR A 613 13.42 -16.10 35.73
N ALA A 614 13.94 -16.66 36.82
CA ALA A 614 14.20 -15.91 38.03
C ALA A 614 15.58 -16.22 38.57
N ASN A 615 16.26 -15.21 39.07
CA ASN A 615 17.53 -15.33 39.76
C ASN A 615 17.57 -14.39 40.98
N ASN A 616 18.48 -14.62 41.92
CA ASN A 616 18.70 -13.69 43.03
C ASN A 616 20.20 -13.56 43.24
N GLU A 617 20.73 -12.35 43.12
CA GLU A 617 22.13 -12.06 43.29
C GLU A 617 22.37 -11.10 44.46
N LEU A 618 23.34 -11.45 45.29
CA LEU A 618 23.67 -10.70 46.49
C LEU A 618 25.18 -10.63 46.63
N THR A 619 25.70 -9.46 47.00
CA THR A 619 27.10 -9.34 47.41
C THR A 619 27.17 -8.87 48.86
N PHE A 620 28.04 -9.44 49.68
CA PHE A 620 28.27 -8.94 51.03
C PHE A 620 29.74 -8.95 51.42
N THR A 621 30.11 -8.02 52.30
CA THR A 621 31.46 -7.87 52.84
C THR A 621 31.43 -8.18 54.34
N LEU A 622 32.32 -9.04 54.79
CA LEU A 622 32.44 -9.43 56.20
C LEU A 622 33.19 -8.37 57.02
N SER A 623 32.78 -8.13 58.26
CA SER A 623 33.50 -7.30 59.24
C SER A 623 33.62 -8.07 60.57
N ASP A 624 34.59 -8.98 60.62
CA ASP A 624 35.00 -9.76 61.80
C ASP A 624 36.44 -9.37 62.15
N ASP A 625 36.65 -8.82 63.35
CA ASP A 625 37.96 -8.36 63.82
C ASP A 625 38.73 -9.41 64.64
N GLY A 626 38.16 -10.61 64.78
CA GLY A 626 38.72 -11.74 65.53
C GLY A 626 38.65 -11.56 67.05
N ALA A 627 37.99 -10.53 67.57
CA ALA A 627 37.91 -10.22 68.99
C ALA A 627 36.48 -10.40 69.55
N GLY A 628 36.34 -11.20 70.61
CA GLY A 628 35.05 -11.41 71.29
C GLY A 628 34.35 -12.70 70.88
N ALA A 629 33.01 -12.70 70.89
CA ALA A 629 32.22 -13.87 70.49
C ALA A 629 32.21 -13.98 68.95
N PRO A 630 32.45 -15.17 68.37
CA PRO A 630 32.63 -15.34 66.93
C PRO A 630 31.36 -14.99 66.14
N LEU A 631 31.52 -14.47 64.92
CA LEU A 631 30.44 -14.26 63.97
C LEU A 631 29.65 -15.56 63.71
N GLN A 632 28.36 -15.55 64.02
CA GLN A 632 27.45 -16.66 63.73
C GLN A 632 26.56 -16.33 62.54
N LEU A 633 26.90 -16.86 61.36
CA LEU A 633 26.23 -16.54 60.11
C LEU A 633 25.36 -17.72 59.67
N SER A 634 24.11 -17.46 59.33
CA SER A 634 23.26 -18.45 58.66
C SER A 634 22.71 -17.91 57.34
N LEU A 635 22.53 -18.80 56.36
CA LEU A 635 21.89 -18.51 55.07
C LEU A 635 20.70 -19.44 54.89
N ASN A 636 19.51 -18.87 54.69
CA ASN A 636 18.23 -19.59 54.59
C ASN A 636 18.03 -20.59 55.74
N GLY A 637 18.42 -20.18 56.96
CA GLY A 637 18.31 -20.99 58.18
C GLY A 637 19.40 -22.06 58.36
N ILE A 638 20.35 -22.19 57.42
CA ILE A 638 21.49 -23.10 57.56
C ILE A 638 22.66 -22.34 58.17
N ASP A 639 23.15 -22.81 59.32
CA ASP A 639 24.30 -22.24 60.02
C ASP A 639 25.62 -22.54 59.29
N LEU A 640 26.22 -21.49 58.73
CA LEU A 640 27.47 -21.51 57.95
C LEU A 640 28.71 -21.50 58.84
N THR A 641 28.61 -21.05 60.10
CA THR A 641 29.72 -21.05 61.05
C THR A 641 29.52 -22.03 62.21
N SER A 642 28.68 -23.05 61.99
CA SER A 642 28.55 -24.17 62.92
C SER A 642 29.82 -25.01 62.97
N ILE A 643 30.39 -25.19 64.17
CA ILE A 643 31.51 -26.11 64.41
C ILE A 643 31.14 -27.58 64.12
N ALA A 644 29.84 -27.91 64.10
CA ALA A 644 29.35 -29.24 63.72
C ALA A 644 29.65 -29.57 62.25
N ASN A 645 29.78 -28.55 61.41
CA ASN A 645 30.10 -28.68 59.98
C ASN A 645 31.62 -28.67 59.72
N GLY A 646 32.46 -28.54 60.76
CA GLY A 646 33.92 -28.54 60.68
C GLY A 646 34.56 -27.32 61.36
N PRO A 647 35.90 -27.25 61.44
CA PRO A 647 36.59 -26.15 62.08
C PRO A 647 36.28 -24.81 61.39
N VAL A 648 36.06 -23.77 62.19
CA VAL A 648 35.74 -22.41 61.73
C VAL A 648 36.93 -21.51 62.05
N PRO A 649 37.50 -20.79 61.07
CA PRO A 649 38.59 -19.86 61.30
C PRO A 649 38.11 -18.65 62.10
N SER A 650 39.00 -18.04 62.89
CA SER A 650 38.79 -16.76 63.56
C SER A 650 39.99 -15.86 63.22
N PRO A 651 39.79 -14.71 62.55
CA PRO A 651 38.54 -14.21 62.00
C PRO A 651 37.98 -15.08 60.85
N VAL A 652 36.67 -15.02 60.63
CA VAL A 652 35.98 -15.69 59.52
C VAL A 652 36.29 -14.97 58.21
N THR A 653 36.68 -15.72 57.16
CA THR A 653 37.03 -15.15 55.85
C THR A 653 35.94 -15.37 54.81
N ALA A 654 35.89 -14.48 53.80
CA ALA A 654 34.95 -14.60 52.69
C ALA A 654 35.14 -15.94 51.93
N ASP A 655 36.38 -16.35 51.69
CA ASP A 655 36.70 -17.64 51.04
C ASP A 655 36.14 -18.84 51.81
N PHE A 656 36.22 -18.82 53.14
CA PHE A 656 35.67 -19.88 53.98
C PHE A 656 34.15 -19.96 53.85
N ILE A 657 33.47 -18.82 53.89
CA ILE A 657 32.00 -18.76 53.75
C ILE A 657 31.57 -19.16 52.33
N ALA A 658 32.30 -18.74 51.29
CA ALA A 658 32.07 -19.18 49.91
C ALA A 658 32.13 -20.71 49.78
N GLY A 659 33.21 -21.30 50.30
CA GLY A 659 33.41 -22.74 50.28
C GLY A 659 32.31 -23.48 51.04
N ARG A 660 31.88 -22.93 52.19
CA ARG A 660 30.81 -23.49 53.00
C ARG A 660 29.45 -23.47 52.29
N ILE A 661 29.11 -22.37 51.63
CA ILE A 661 27.87 -22.23 50.87
C ILE A 661 27.86 -23.21 49.70
N ASN A 662 28.93 -23.26 48.92
CA ASN A 662 29.03 -24.19 47.80
C ASN A 662 28.94 -25.65 48.25
N GLN A 663 29.48 -25.98 49.43
CA GLN A 663 29.41 -27.32 50.02
C GLN A 663 27.98 -27.68 50.47
N LEU A 664 27.30 -26.79 51.19
CA LEU A 664 26.02 -27.11 51.85
C LEU A 664 24.80 -26.82 50.98
N LEU A 665 24.88 -25.81 50.12
CA LEU A 665 23.76 -25.23 49.38
C LEU A 665 23.91 -25.32 47.86
N GLY A 666 25.07 -25.74 47.34
CA GLY A 666 25.31 -25.87 45.90
C GLY A 666 24.31 -26.80 45.18
N SER A 667 23.88 -27.88 45.83
CA SER A 667 22.85 -28.79 45.29
C SER A 667 21.44 -28.18 45.24
N SER A 668 21.21 -27.12 46.02
CA SER A 668 19.96 -26.35 46.04
C SER A 668 19.96 -25.21 45.02
N GLY A 669 21.05 -25.03 44.25
CA GLY A 669 21.15 -24.00 43.23
C GLY A 669 21.65 -22.65 43.74
N VAL A 670 22.20 -22.59 44.96
CA VAL A 670 22.84 -21.40 45.50
C VAL A 670 24.36 -21.56 45.42
N VAL A 671 25.01 -20.67 44.69
CA VAL A 671 26.46 -20.68 44.49
C VAL A 671 27.06 -19.38 45.02
N ALA A 672 28.30 -19.45 45.52
CA ALA A 672 29.01 -18.30 46.06
C ALA A 672 30.47 -18.25 45.57
N ALA A 673 30.99 -17.05 45.39
CA ALA A 673 32.38 -16.78 45.04
C ALA A 673 32.92 -15.62 45.88
N ALA A 674 34.15 -15.75 46.36
CA ALA A 674 34.82 -14.71 47.13
C ALA A 674 35.87 -13.98 46.27
N GLN A 675 35.97 -12.67 46.46
CA GLN A 675 37.05 -11.83 45.95
C GLN A 675 37.52 -10.90 47.07
N GLY A 676 38.68 -11.20 47.65
CA GLY A 676 39.19 -10.47 48.82
C GLY A 676 38.26 -10.64 50.02
N ASN A 677 37.72 -9.54 50.55
CA ASN A 677 36.79 -9.55 51.69
C ASN A 677 35.30 -9.53 51.27
N SER A 678 35.03 -9.53 49.97
CA SER A 678 33.68 -9.51 49.40
C SER A 678 33.26 -10.91 48.94
N LEU A 679 32.01 -11.27 49.18
CA LEU A 679 31.38 -12.50 48.75
C LEU A 679 30.20 -12.20 47.83
N SER A 680 30.19 -12.76 46.62
CA SER A 680 29.06 -12.71 45.71
C SER A 680 28.34 -14.07 45.72
N LEU A 681 27.02 -14.04 45.79
CA LEU A 681 26.13 -15.19 45.87
C LEU A 681 25.09 -15.07 44.78
N ARG A 682 24.72 -16.20 44.19
CA ARG A 682 23.65 -16.31 43.22
C ARG A 682 22.77 -17.50 43.53
N SER A 683 21.47 -17.27 43.65
CA SER A 683 20.43 -18.29 43.53
C SER A 683 20.03 -18.41 42.07
N LEU A 684 20.28 -19.59 41.48
CA LEU A 684 19.97 -19.88 40.08
C LEU A 684 18.47 -20.13 39.82
N ARG A 685 17.67 -20.19 40.87
CA ARG A 685 16.21 -20.44 40.80
C ARG A 685 15.38 -19.23 41.23
N GLY A 686 16.02 -18.14 41.64
CA GLY A 686 15.32 -16.95 42.14
C GLY A 686 14.74 -17.12 43.54
N ASP A 687 15.21 -18.11 44.31
CA ASP A 687 14.87 -18.26 45.72
C ASP A 687 15.39 -17.05 46.52
N ASP A 688 14.64 -16.64 47.55
CA ASP A 688 15.06 -15.56 48.45
C ASP A 688 16.35 -15.96 49.19
N LEU A 689 17.23 -14.99 49.36
CA LEU A 689 18.47 -15.14 50.12
C LEU A 689 18.32 -14.39 51.45
N VAL A 690 18.17 -15.15 52.53
CA VAL A 690 18.02 -14.66 53.91
C VAL A 690 19.33 -14.89 54.66
N LEU A 691 20.09 -13.84 54.90
CA LEU A 691 21.31 -13.89 55.71
C LEU A 691 21.07 -13.37 57.11
N ALA A 692 21.35 -14.17 58.13
CA ALA A 692 21.16 -13.77 59.53
C ALA A 692 22.46 -13.81 60.34
N ASN A 693 22.70 -12.77 61.13
CA ASN A 693 23.71 -12.75 62.18
C ASN A 693 23.08 -13.22 63.50
N THR A 694 23.26 -14.49 63.80
CA THR A 694 22.69 -15.15 64.99
C THR A 694 23.58 -15.01 66.23
N GLY A 695 24.74 -14.36 66.10
CA GLY A 695 25.72 -14.23 67.18
C GLY A 695 25.31 -13.19 68.22
N THR A 696 26.10 -13.07 69.30
CA THR A 696 25.91 -12.06 70.37
C THR A 696 27.07 -11.06 70.46
N GLY A 697 27.97 -11.06 69.46
CA GLY A 697 29.19 -10.25 69.40
C GLY A 697 29.01 -8.93 68.64
N ALA A 698 30.11 -8.17 68.51
CA ALA A 698 30.15 -6.90 67.78
C ALA A 698 30.37 -7.08 66.26
N ASP A 699 30.68 -8.30 65.82
CA ASP A 699 30.88 -8.63 64.41
C ASP A 699 29.63 -8.36 63.58
N SER A 700 29.83 -7.90 62.35
CA SER A 700 28.75 -7.57 61.42
C SER A 700 29.14 -7.88 59.99
N PHE A 701 28.17 -7.82 59.09
CA PHE A 701 28.44 -7.87 57.66
C PHE A 701 27.57 -6.86 56.92
N THR A 702 28.07 -6.40 55.79
CA THR A 702 27.39 -5.39 54.98
C THR A 702 26.92 -6.03 53.68
N ILE A 703 25.63 -5.97 53.41
CA ILE A 703 25.02 -6.50 52.19
C ILE A 703 24.79 -5.37 51.20
N THR A 704 25.10 -5.63 49.94
CA THR A 704 24.77 -4.77 48.80
C THR A 704 24.02 -5.62 47.76
N SER A 705 22.87 -5.12 47.30
CA SER A 705 22.16 -5.73 46.17
C SER A 705 22.98 -5.57 44.88
N ALA A 706 23.08 -6.62 44.07
CA ALA A 706 23.81 -6.60 42.81
C ALA A 706 23.12 -5.76 41.71
N ASN A 707 21.83 -5.46 41.87
CA ASN A 707 20.96 -4.94 40.82
C ASN A 707 20.94 -3.39 40.70
N GLY A 708 22.09 -2.73 40.93
CA GLY A 708 22.31 -1.36 40.42
C GLY A 708 21.93 -0.17 41.33
N ALA A 709 21.44 -0.38 42.55
CA ALA A 709 21.31 0.69 43.55
C ALA A 709 22.28 0.47 44.72
N ALA A 710 23.30 1.32 44.83
CA ALA A 710 24.35 1.29 45.85
C ALA A 710 23.80 1.62 47.26
N SER A 711 22.95 0.77 47.79
CA SER A 711 22.41 0.86 49.14
C SER A 711 22.88 -0.35 49.92
N ALA A 712 23.92 -0.10 50.72
CA ALA A 712 24.54 -1.08 51.58
C ALA A 712 23.81 -1.11 52.93
N ALA A 713 23.47 -2.30 53.42
CA ALA A 713 22.80 -2.47 54.70
C ALA A 713 23.71 -3.28 55.65
N VAL A 714 23.96 -2.74 56.84
CA VAL A 714 24.78 -3.41 57.87
C VAL A 714 23.87 -4.30 58.71
N VAL A 715 24.21 -5.59 58.79
CA VAL A 715 23.52 -6.59 59.60
C VAL A 715 24.33 -6.85 60.87
N THR A 716 23.75 -6.50 62.02
CA THR A 716 24.37 -6.67 63.34
C THR A 716 23.75 -7.87 64.08
N SER A 717 24.32 -8.22 65.24
CA SER A 717 23.85 -9.31 66.10
C SER A 717 22.32 -9.29 66.32
N GLY A 718 21.66 -10.43 66.07
CA GLY A 718 20.21 -10.61 66.22
C GLY A 718 19.36 -10.11 65.06
N GLN A 719 19.99 -9.68 63.95
CA GLN A 719 19.31 -9.22 62.74
C GLN A 719 19.47 -10.21 61.59
N GLU A 720 18.52 -10.15 60.67
CA GLU A 720 18.62 -10.78 59.35
C GLU A 720 18.37 -9.77 58.25
N ALA A 721 18.82 -10.12 57.06
CA ALA A 721 18.56 -9.37 55.86
C ALA A 721 18.10 -10.30 54.75
N THR A 722 17.03 -9.89 54.08
CA THR A 722 16.45 -10.63 52.97
C THR A 722 16.53 -9.79 51.71
N THR A 723 16.94 -10.39 50.60
CA THR A 723 16.86 -9.79 49.27
C THR A 723 15.89 -10.54 48.38
N ALA A 724 15.04 -9.79 47.69
CA ALA A 724 14.23 -10.31 46.60
C ALA A 724 15.11 -10.54 45.36
N GLY A 725 14.72 -11.55 44.57
CA GLY A 725 15.30 -11.81 43.27
C GLY A 725 14.70 -10.92 42.17
N THR A 726 15.14 -11.16 40.94
CA THR A 726 14.62 -10.59 39.70
C THR A 726 14.19 -11.68 38.75
#